data_AF-A0A7D9NM43-F1
#
_entry.id   AF-A0A7D9NM43-F1
#
_cell.length_a   1.000
_cell.length_b   1.000
_cell.length_c   1.000
_cell.angle_alpha   90.00
_cell.angle_beta   90.00
_cell.angle_gamma   90.00
#
_symmetry.space_group_name_H-M   'P 1'
#
loop_
_entity.id
_entity.type
_entity.pdbx_description
1 polymer ?
#
loop_
_entity_poly.entity_id
_entity_poly.type
_entity_poly.pdbx_seq_one_letter_code
_entity_poly.pdbx_strand_id
1 'polypeptide(L)'
;MGELLSARCGESPLGSARDLNYLSRIVGGRESKKGQHPWTVSLKRNGKHFCGGILVSRRHVLTASHCLLDRNVKSYIRVFFGEYDQTIKEDTEQTFKVIEIFKHPDFNYTQPMNYDVAVLVLDGAVTFDDNIQPACMPNPDDVFEPGDLCVTLGWGHLTENGILPGVLQEVLLPLVNLSICLDVMATLKGAVVSSKIVCAGFPEGGKDACQGDSGGPLLCQRRHGTWVLHGLTSWGMGCGRSWKNNMFLPANRKGSPGIFTDIQKLLGWVSFQLNTESCSVQDGVLSGKSGVLRFPHKNNLRCADGISLYLKTYRLIGKFCGDMPPRSLLISFSSIKLKFYSDFHKNHTGFNLSYSAVEPNTYPDSGCGSFAVIFEEGEIQSMNYPENYLGNSRCHWIIHGPPDSYIKLEFEDFALEPSDGCRYDYLAVYQDLAAEDIIETFCGYSLPDLVLSTTGVMHIKFSTDERENDKGFRATFTFVNPNSLNEDSRQGNRVKSNKEQTTSQDSICGVSQVPPRFISNSIAKVEEAAPHSWPWHTSLQYAGEHVCDGAIITEKWILTTASCVFNRKLNDLWLAIPGIHDLSWLGHNQKGLVKQIIPHPSFTGQTNDFDIALVELDESLQFNGDIFPICLPGKNSEVAAASLCVVSGWGLRGKEAEKSTKLQQHEVPIFAVDACKALYRQHPGGITDRMLCAGIGTGQGNSSCSEQSGGPLVCLLEEKGIYAIFGLASWGINCKPGVYTKVPSFVDWIDQITSATEQIYSSDGDPNAHNKMENTEQEGTAGGSSTVQGGLPSNGTSSKENHYIVSSCEDVVLLKSPGEIKMETKGQMYPNGFSCQWRIIAPKYHIIKVVIQELHMSAENGKCCNSLIIYEGVPKNRIVKVQFPTDGIVPGTVWSEGSFLTVEVSTTSVDPEFGIWLVYSYHHRTQSQDHIVSDSDSSESSEP
;
A
#
# COMPACT_ATOMS: atom_id res chain seq x y z
N MET A 1 32.84 -26.59 13.26
CA MET A 1 31.66 -25.79 13.65
C MET A 1 32.15 -24.42 14.05
N GLY A 2 31.46 -23.35 13.65
CA GLY A 2 31.88 -21.96 13.85
C GLY A 2 32.36 -21.31 12.55
N GLU A 3 31.42 -20.90 11.70
CA GLU A 3 31.71 -20.05 10.54
C GLU A 3 32.05 -18.63 11.02
N LEU A 4 33.05 -17.99 10.39
CA LEU A 4 33.26 -16.56 10.59
C LEU A 4 32.14 -15.79 9.87
N LEU A 5 31.24 -15.19 10.65
CA LEU A 5 30.24 -14.24 10.14
C LEU A 5 30.92 -13.11 9.37
N SER A 6 30.52 -12.92 8.11
CA SER A 6 30.82 -11.70 7.37
C SER A 6 30.02 -10.55 7.98
N ALA A 7 30.67 -9.72 8.78
CA ALA A 7 30.01 -8.59 9.46
C ALA A 7 29.23 -7.70 8.48
N ARG A 8 27.93 -7.57 8.73
CA ARG A 8 27.01 -6.69 7.99
C ARG A 8 26.83 -5.38 8.77
N CYS A 9 26.63 -4.27 8.06
CA CYS A 9 26.38 -3.00 8.72
C CYS A 9 24.95 -2.94 9.31
N GLY A 10 24.77 -2.17 10.38
CA GLY A 10 23.46 -1.83 10.92
C GLY A 10 22.65 -3.00 11.52
N GLU A 11 23.28 -4.17 11.73
CA GLU A 11 22.70 -5.30 12.44
C GLU A 11 23.16 -5.26 13.91
N SER A 12 22.22 -5.33 14.86
CA SER A 12 22.53 -5.44 16.30
C SER A 12 22.51 -6.92 16.71
N PRO A 13 23.58 -7.46 17.32
CA PRO A 13 23.65 -8.86 17.75
C PRO A 13 22.59 -9.25 18.80
N LEU A 14 22.02 -8.27 19.52
CA LEU A 14 20.91 -8.47 20.46
C LEU A 14 19.51 -8.44 19.80
N GLY A 15 19.45 -8.46 18.46
CA GLY A 15 18.21 -8.44 17.69
C GLY A 15 17.77 -7.04 17.27
N SER A 16 16.80 -6.96 16.36
CA SER A 16 16.18 -5.67 16.02
C SER A 16 15.37 -5.13 17.21
N ALA A 17 15.29 -3.80 17.33
CA ALA A 17 14.61 -3.16 18.46
C ALA A 17 13.06 -3.21 18.39
N ARG A 18 12.49 -4.39 18.14
CA ARG A 18 11.08 -4.67 18.43
C ARG A 18 10.84 -5.08 19.88
N ASP A 19 11.91 -5.38 20.62
CA ASP A 19 11.88 -5.67 22.05
C ASP A 19 11.74 -4.38 22.91
N LEU A 20 10.67 -3.64 22.64
CA LEU A 20 10.22 -2.44 23.38
C LEU A 20 9.04 -2.73 24.33
N ASN A 21 8.93 -3.99 24.77
CA ASN A 21 8.19 -4.38 25.97
C ASN A 21 8.82 -3.75 27.24
N TYR A 22 8.62 -2.44 27.47
CA TYR A 22 8.70 -1.76 28.77
C TYR A 22 8.29 -0.27 28.61
N LEU A 23 6.99 0.04 28.74
CA LEU A 23 6.48 1.41 28.93
C LEU A 23 6.00 1.68 30.37
N SER A 24 6.70 1.13 31.35
CA SER A 24 6.59 1.55 32.75
C SER A 24 7.49 2.77 33.04
N ARG A 25 7.02 3.99 32.68
CA ARG A 25 7.79 5.28 32.69
C ARG A 25 8.97 5.26 31.67
N ILE A 26 9.53 6.34 31.13
CA ILE A 26 10.11 7.58 31.70
C ILE A 26 10.16 8.70 30.61
N VAL A 27 10.35 9.96 31.04
CA VAL A 27 10.63 11.14 30.18
C VAL A 27 12.13 11.49 30.28
N GLY A 28 12.78 11.87 29.18
CA GLY A 28 14.17 12.37 29.16
C GLY A 28 15.23 11.46 28.51
N GLY A 29 14.98 10.15 28.39
CA GLY A 29 15.96 9.16 27.89
C GLY A 29 15.95 7.91 28.78
N ARG A 30 16.74 6.89 28.44
CA ARG A 30 17.02 5.72 29.29
C ARG A 30 18.42 5.17 29.08
N GLU A 31 18.91 4.39 30.04
CA GLU A 31 20.10 3.55 29.84
C GLU A 31 19.84 2.53 28.72
N SER A 32 20.77 2.44 27.77
CA SER A 32 20.77 1.42 26.73
C SER A 32 21.17 0.05 27.31
N LYS A 33 20.92 -1.06 26.59
CA LYS A 33 21.51 -2.36 26.93
C LYS A 33 22.94 -2.43 26.37
N LYS A 34 23.90 -2.97 27.13
CA LYS A 34 25.27 -3.21 26.63
C LYS A 34 25.23 -4.06 25.35
N GLY A 35 25.95 -3.65 24.31
CA GLY A 35 25.98 -4.31 22.99
C GLY A 35 24.78 -4.00 22.08
N GLN A 36 23.76 -3.25 22.53
CA GLN A 36 22.58 -2.91 21.72
C GLN A 36 22.91 -2.01 20.52
N HIS A 37 23.87 -1.08 20.71
CA HIS A 37 24.28 -0.09 19.71
C HIS A 37 25.79 -0.16 19.43
N PRO A 38 26.26 -1.24 18.79
CA PRO A 38 27.68 -1.60 18.68
C PRO A 38 28.51 -0.67 17.76
N TRP A 39 27.88 0.30 17.12
CA TRP A 39 28.50 1.31 16.26
C TRP A 39 28.83 2.63 16.97
N THR A 40 28.35 2.82 18.20
CA THR A 40 28.55 4.06 18.96
C THR A 40 30.00 4.20 19.42
N VAL A 41 30.56 5.40 19.29
CA VAL A 41 31.97 5.68 19.54
C VAL A 41 32.12 6.81 20.54
N SER A 42 33.05 6.68 21.49
CA SER A 42 33.41 7.73 22.44
C SER A 42 34.73 8.39 22.03
N LEU A 43 34.70 9.71 21.79
CA LEU A 43 35.90 10.51 21.60
C LEU A 43 36.37 11.03 22.96
N LYS A 44 37.55 10.60 23.40
CA LYS A 44 38.12 10.99 24.69
C LYS A 44 39.33 11.94 24.52
N ARG A 45 39.37 13.02 25.31
CA ARG A 45 40.49 13.96 25.47
C ARG A 45 41.02 13.80 26.90
N ASN A 46 42.32 13.50 27.04
CA ASN A 46 42.94 13.23 28.34
C ASN A 46 42.19 12.18 29.19
N GLY A 47 41.65 11.14 28.53
CA GLY A 47 40.87 10.07 29.18
C GLY A 47 39.42 10.42 29.52
N LYS A 48 38.95 11.66 29.27
CA LYS A 48 37.55 12.07 29.49
C LYS A 48 36.80 12.18 28.17
N HIS A 49 35.57 11.65 28.12
CA HIS A 49 34.65 11.87 27.02
C HIS A 49 34.35 13.36 26.83
N PHE A 50 34.18 13.77 25.56
CA PHE A 50 33.79 15.14 25.22
C PHE A 50 32.89 15.24 23.98
N CYS A 51 32.89 14.23 23.12
CA CYS A 51 32.01 14.10 21.96
C CYS A 51 31.77 12.61 21.65
N GLY A 52 30.63 12.33 21.02
CA GLY A 52 30.35 11.06 20.36
C GLY A 52 30.95 10.95 18.95
N GLY A 53 30.77 9.78 18.37
CA GLY A 53 31.05 9.45 16.99
C GLY A 53 30.32 8.17 16.59
N ILE A 54 30.44 7.79 15.32
CA ILE A 54 29.89 6.53 14.82
C ILE A 54 30.84 5.79 13.87
N LEU A 55 30.99 4.50 14.12
CA LEU A 55 31.78 3.55 13.33
C LEU A 55 31.02 3.20 12.04
N VAL A 56 31.62 3.49 10.87
CA VAL A 56 31.00 3.22 9.55
C VAL A 56 31.81 2.25 8.69
N SER A 57 33.07 1.99 9.06
CA SER A 57 33.90 0.92 8.49
C SER A 57 35.05 0.59 9.45
N ARG A 58 35.80 -0.49 9.20
CA ARG A 58 36.93 -0.91 10.06
C ARG A 58 37.98 0.16 10.34
N ARG A 59 38.06 1.25 9.57
CA ARG A 59 39.09 2.30 9.73
C ARG A 59 38.55 3.72 9.79
N HIS A 60 37.23 3.91 9.76
CA HIS A 60 36.61 5.24 9.64
C HIS A 60 35.50 5.46 10.66
N VAL A 61 35.57 6.61 11.32
CA VAL A 61 34.54 7.13 12.24
C VAL A 61 34.05 8.48 11.73
N LEU A 62 32.73 8.68 11.76
CA LEU A 62 32.11 9.99 11.54
C LEU A 62 31.84 10.67 12.88
N THR A 63 31.99 12.00 12.92
CA THR A 63 31.69 12.84 14.08
C THR A 63 31.43 14.28 13.61
N ALA A 64 31.12 15.20 14.52
CA ALA A 64 30.92 16.61 14.21
C ALA A 64 32.26 17.35 14.01
N SER A 65 32.31 18.31 13.09
CA SER A 65 33.50 19.13 12.86
C SER A 65 33.81 20.07 14.04
N HIS A 66 32.78 20.51 14.79
CA HIS A 66 32.95 21.35 15.97
C HIS A 66 33.64 20.64 17.15
N CYS A 67 33.64 19.31 17.19
CA CYS A 67 34.43 18.52 18.14
C CYS A 67 35.96 18.65 17.89
N LEU A 68 36.35 19.12 16.70
CA LEU A 68 37.72 19.04 16.17
C LEU A 68 38.29 20.44 15.84
N LEU A 69 37.91 21.45 16.62
CA LEU A 69 38.37 22.84 16.44
C LEU A 69 39.84 23.07 16.82
N ASP A 70 40.35 22.37 17.84
CA ASP A 70 41.75 22.44 18.24
C ASP A 70 42.66 21.86 17.14
N ARG A 71 43.58 22.67 16.62
CA ARG A 71 44.52 22.27 15.55
C ARG A 71 45.40 21.08 15.96
N ASN A 72 45.65 20.90 17.26
CA ASN A 72 46.47 19.83 17.79
C ASN A 72 45.67 18.58 18.17
N VAL A 73 44.35 18.55 17.96
CA VAL A 73 43.44 17.48 18.43
C VAL A 73 43.93 16.08 18.05
N LYS A 74 44.44 15.91 16.82
CA LYS A 74 45.02 14.68 16.27
C LYS A 74 46.10 14.04 17.17
N SER A 75 46.87 14.85 17.90
CA SER A 75 47.97 14.36 18.75
C SER A 75 47.48 13.62 20.01
N TYR A 76 46.40 14.11 20.63
CA TYR A 76 45.93 13.68 21.94
C TYR A 76 44.57 12.96 21.92
N ILE A 77 43.79 13.07 20.84
CA ILE A 77 42.48 12.40 20.74
C ILE A 77 42.64 10.88 20.68
N ARG A 78 41.77 10.17 21.37
CA ARG A 78 41.64 8.71 21.32
C ARG A 78 40.19 8.35 21.09
N VAL A 79 40.00 7.28 20.33
CA VAL A 79 38.71 6.81 19.83
C VAL A 79 38.43 5.46 20.47
N PHE A 80 37.36 5.36 21.25
CA PHE A 80 36.97 4.18 22.03
C PHE A 80 35.73 3.52 21.41
N PHE A 81 35.81 2.21 21.21
CA PHE A 81 34.77 1.36 20.60
C PHE A 81 34.37 0.24 21.57
N GLY A 82 33.11 -0.17 21.57
CA GLY A 82 32.59 -1.21 22.48
C GLY A 82 32.46 -0.75 23.93
N GLU A 83 32.63 0.55 24.16
CA GLU A 83 32.45 1.25 25.44
C GLU A 83 30.96 1.27 25.81
N TYR A 84 30.64 0.92 27.05
CA TYR A 84 29.30 1.07 27.61
C TYR A 84 29.26 1.93 28.89
N ASP A 85 30.13 1.66 29.86
CA ASP A 85 30.23 2.41 31.13
C ASP A 85 31.62 3.04 31.34
N GLN A 86 31.69 4.37 31.20
CA GLN A 86 32.93 5.15 31.29
C GLN A 86 33.57 5.19 32.69
N THR A 87 32.91 4.65 33.71
CA THR A 87 33.45 4.61 35.09
C THR A 87 34.33 3.39 35.35
N ILE A 88 34.20 2.35 34.52
CA ILE A 88 35.00 1.13 34.57
C ILE A 88 35.86 1.03 33.31
N LYS A 89 36.70 -0.01 33.23
CA LYS A 89 37.38 -0.40 32.01
C LYS A 89 36.96 -1.82 31.67
N GLU A 90 36.36 -1.99 30.51
CA GLU A 90 35.78 -3.24 30.05
C GLU A 90 36.76 -3.99 29.13
N ASP A 91 36.84 -5.32 29.26
CA ASP A 91 37.76 -6.14 28.45
C ASP A 91 37.39 -6.18 26.96
N THR A 92 36.20 -5.70 26.60
CA THR A 92 35.68 -5.60 25.22
C THR A 92 36.03 -4.28 24.52
N GLU A 93 36.60 -3.30 25.22
CA GLU A 93 36.94 -2.01 24.63
C GLU A 93 38.12 -2.10 23.64
N GLN A 94 37.95 -1.52 22.45
CA GLN A 94 39.06 -1.27 21.53
C GLN A 94 39.37 0.23 21.49
N THR A 95 40.66 0.61 21.54
CA THR A 95 41.11 2.00 21.50
C THR A 95 42.07 2.24 20.35
N PHE A 96 41.78 3.23 19.51
CA PHE A 96 42.62 3.62 18.37
C PHE A 96 43.04 5.09 18.42
N LYS A 97 44.12 5.42 17.72
CA LYS A 97 44.54 6.81 17.44
C LYS A 97 44.03 7.24 16.08
N VAL A 98 44.04 8.55 15.84
CA VAL A 98 43.61 9.13 14.56
C VAL A 98 44.84 9.50 13.72
N ILE A 99 45.00 8.88 12.56
CA ILE A 99 46.07 9.19 11.59
C ILE A 99 45.69 10.25 10.58
N GLU A 100 44.40 10.54 10.37
CA GLU A 100 43.97 11.67 9.55
C GLU A 100 42.58 12.19 9.94
N ILE A 101 42.35 13.48 9.72
CA ILE A 101 41.09 14.18 10.04
C ILE A 101 40.67 15.01 8.84
N PHE A 102 39.59 14.59 8.19
CA PHE A 102 38.94 15.38 7.14
C PHE A 102 37.74 16.11 7.76
N LYS A 103 37.81 17.44 7.87
CA LYS A 103 36.65 18.29 8.18
C LYS A 103 36.02 18.78 6.88
N HIS A 104 34.70 18.95 6.85
CA HIS A 104 34.06 19.51 5.67
C HIS A 104 34.61 20.92 5.36
N PRO A 105 35.01 21.24 4.12
CA PRO A 105 35.67 22.51 3.80
C PRO A 105 34.78 23.73 4.08
N ASP A 106 33.47 23.59 3.86
CA ASP A 106 32.47 24.65 4.10
C ASP A 106 32.00 24.75 5.56
N PHE A 107 32.56 23.94 6.49
CA PHE A 107 32.23 24.05 7.91
C PHE A 107 32.80 25.36 8.50
N ASN A 108 31.93 26.17 9.09
CA ASN A 108 32.33 27.43 9.72
C ASN A 108 31.74 27.58 11.14
N TYR A 109 32.61 27.50 12.15
CA TYR A 109 32.27 27.65 13.57
C TYR A 109 31.87 29.08 14.01
N THR A 110 32.02 30.08 13.13
CA THR A 110 31.62 31.48 13.41
C THR A 110 30.24 31.83 12.84
N GLN A 111 29.65 30.92 12.08
CA GLN A 111 28.28 30.97 11.57
C GLN A 111 27.49 29.79 12.19
N PRO A 112 26.15 29.77 12.12
CA PRO A 112 25.38 28.59 12.54
C PRO A 112 25.89 27.33 11.81
N MET A 113 25.88 26.21 12.55
CA MET A 113 26.77 25.05 12.37
C MET A 113 26.38 24.17 11.17
N ASN A 114 26.51 24.74 9.97
CA ASN A 114 26.34 24.05 8.70
C ASN A 114 27.56 23.20 8.35
N TYR A 115 27.31 22.10 7.63
CA TYR A 115 28.34 21.16 7.22
C TYR A 115 29.14 20.58 8.39
N ASP A 116 28.52 20.46 9.56
CA ASP A 116 29.17 20.03 10.81
C ASP A 116 29.36 18.51 10.85
N VAL A 117 30.24 18.03 9.98
CA VAL A 117 30.65 16.63 9.81
C VAL A 117 32.16 16.56 9.59
N ALA A 118 32.78 15.51 10.12
CA ALA A 118 34.17 15.17 9.92
C ALA A 118 34.35 13.65 9.84
N VAL A 119 35.39 13.22 9.12
CA VAL A 119 35.84 11.82 9.02
C VAL A 119 37.18 11.68 9.75
N LEU A 120 37.25 10.73 10.68
CA LEU A 120 38.46 10.32 11.37
C LEU A 120 38.97 9.01 10.75
N VAL A 121 40.22 8.98 10.32
CA VAL A 121 40.92 7.76 9.85
C VAL A 121 41.76 7.19 10.99
N LEU A 122 41.62 5.90 11.28
CA LEU A 122 42.23 5.23 12.43
C LEU A 122 43.64 4.67 12.13
N ASP A 123 44.50 4.59 13.16
CA ASP A 123 45.87 4.04 13.07
C ASP A 123 45.94 2.52 12.91
N GLY A 124 44.80 1.83 13.00
CA GLY A 124 44.66 0.40 12.73
C GLY A 124 43.26 0.07 12.20
N ALA A 125 42.96 -1.23 12.13
CA ALA A 125 41.64 -1.74 11.76
C ALA A 125 40.92 -2.27 13.01
N VAL A 126 39.70 -1.79 13.22
CA VAL A 126 38.77 -2.25 14.26
C VAL A 126 38.40 -3.71 13.98
N THR A 127 38.51 -4.55 15.01
CA THR A 127 38.00 -5.91 14.99
C THR A 127 36.50 -5.86 15.31
N PHE A 128 35.70 -6.62 14.59
CA PHE A 128 34.25 -6.62 14.79
C PHE A 128 33.86 -7.83 15.64
N ASP A 129 32.98 -7.61 16.61
CA ASP A 129 32.50 -8.56 17.61
C ASP A 129 31.07 -8.18 18.05
N ASP A 130 30.50 -8.87 19.04
CA ASP A 130 29.10 -8.64 19.45
C ASP A 130 28.84 -7.25 20.07
N ASN A 131 29.88 -6.52 20.45
CA ASN A 131 29.81 -5.16 20.99
C ASN A 131 30.32 -4.09 20.01
N ILE A 132 30.94 -4.49 18.88
CA ILE A 132 31.60 -3.60 17.93
C ILE A 132 31.25 -4.00 16.49
N GLN A 133 30.37 -3.23 15.85
CA GLN A 133 29.90 -3.41 14.46
C GLN A 133 29.70 -2.04 13.79
N PRO A 134 29.85 -1.92 12.47
CA PRO A 134 29.61 -0.65 11.77
C PRO A 134 28.10 -0.39 11.58
N ALA A 135 27.68 0.86 11.64
CA ALA A 135 26.34 1.25 11.17
C ALA A 135 26.31 1.40 9.64
N CYS A 136 25.14 1.25 9.03
CA CYS A 136 25.02 1.51 7.60
C CYS A 136 25.00 3.00 7.28
N MET A 137 25.72 3.37 6.22
CA MET A 137 25.54 4.66 5.56
C MET A 137 24.17 4.72 4.86
N PRO A 138 23.56 5.91 4.75
CA PRO A 138 22.31 6.08 4.02
C PRO A 138 22.56 5.96 2.50
N ASN A 139 21.54 5.49 1.80
CA ASN A 139 21.47 5.46 0.35
C ASN A 139 20.70 6.71 -0.16
N PRO A 140 20.86 7.10 -1.44
CA PRO A 140 20.01 8.12 -2.06
C PRO A 140 18.52 7.77 -2.02
N ASP A 141 18.19 6.48 -2.02
CA ASP A 141 16.82 5.96 -2.04
C ASP A 141 16.23 5.69 -0.64
N ASP A 142 16.99 5.92 0.43
CA ASP A 142 16.45 5.85 1.80
C ASP A 142 15.55 7.06 2.05
N VAL A 143 14.26 6.84 2.28
CA VAL A 143 13.32 7.93 2.60
C VAL A 143 12.92 7.81 4.07
N PHE A 144 13.22 8.87 4.83
CA PHE A 144 12.78 9.07 6.21
C PHE A 144 11.95 10.36 6.26
N GLU A 145 10.71 10.26 6.73
CA GLU A 145 9.72 11.33 6.65
C GLU A 145 9.55 12.06 8.00
N PRO A 146 8.99 13.29 8.01
CA PRO A 146 8.59 13.95 9.24
C PRO A 146 7.56 13.12 10.03
N GLY A 147 7.90 12.82 11.28
CA GLY A 147 7.17 11.93 12.18
C GLY A 147 7.94 10.65 12.54
N ASP A 148 8.85 10.20 11.68
CA ASP A 148 9.58 8.94 11.86
C ASP A 148 10.38 8.93 13.16
N LEU A 149 10.26 7.87 13.96
CA LEU A 149 11.00 7.72 15.21
C LEU A 149 12.42 7.21 14.94
N CYS A 150 13.40 8.06 15.21
CA CYS A 150 14.82 7.72 15.13
C CYS A 150 15.44 7.76 16.53
N VAL A 151 16.48 6.95 16.77
CA VAL A 151 17.18 6.91 18.06
C VAL A 151 18.44 7.79 18.00
N THR A 152 18.67 8.57 19.04
CA THR A 152 19.97 9.22 19.29
C THR A 152 20.58 8.70 20.58
N LEU A 153 21.92 8.67 20.61
CA LEU A 153 22.72 7.91 21.57
C LEU A 153 23.91 8.74 22.06
N GLY A 154 24.27 8.58 23.34
CA GLY A 154 25.51 9.15 23.86
C GLY A 154 25.63 9.17 25.38
N TRP A 155 26.67 9.87 25.85
CA TRP A 155 26.99 10.09 27.26
C TRP A 155 26.92 11.58 27.61
N GLY A 156 26.09 12.34 26.90
CA GLY A 156 25.83 13.74 27.17
C GLY A 156 25.02 13.98 28.44
N HIS A 157 24.92 15.24 28.83
CA HIS A 157 24.26 15.66 30.06
C HIS A 157 22.76 15.25 30.06
N LEU A 158 22.31 14.54 31.10
CA LEU A 158 20.90 14.07 31.22
C LEU A 158 19.88 15.22 31.32
N THR A 159 20.34 16.42 31.68
CA THR A 159 19.57 17.66 31.76
C THR A 159 20.48 18.83 31.38
N GLU A 160 19.91 19.94 30.93
CA GLU A 160 20.69 21.14 30.58
C GLU A 160 21.57 21.61 31.75
N ASN A 161 22.90 21.65 31.56
CA ASN A 161 23.91 21.89 32.60
C ASN A 161 23.95 20.86 33.75
N GLY A 162 23.46 19.63 33.52
CA GLY A 162 23.41 18.53 34.50
C GLY A 162 24.75 17.85 34.76
N ILE A 163 24.73 16.53 34.95
CA ILE A 163 25.93 15.68 35.09
C ILE A 163 26.00 14.73 33.88
N LEU A 164 27.21 14.40 33.42
CA LEU A 164 27.45 13.36 32.41
C LEU A 164 27.21 11.96 33.02
N PRO A 165 26.37 11.10 32.43
CA PRO A 165 26.18 9.72 32.87
C PRO A 165 27.44 8.88 32.61
N GLY A 166 27.69 7.88 33.47
CA GLY A 166 28.71 6.86 33.21
C GLY A 166 28.31 5.91 32.09
N VAL A 167 27.04 5.48 32.12
CA VAL A 167 26.45 4.48 31.20
C VAL A 167 25.85 5.15 29.96
N LEU A 168 25.99 4.50 28.79
CA LEU A 168 25.45 4.93 27.50
C LEU A 168 23.92 5.07 27.53
N GLN A 169 23.42 6.25 27.16
CA GLN A 169 21.98 6.55 27.10
C GLN A 169 21.43 6.44 25.67
N GLU A 170 20.13 6.16 25.57
CA GLU A 170 19.35 6.23 24.34
C GLU A 170 18.06 7.04 24.51
N VAL A 171 17.65 7.74 23.45
CA VAL A 171 16.35 8.42 23.39
C VAL A 171 15.77 8.38 21.97
N LEU A 172 14.48 8.07 21.87
CA LEU A 172 13.71 8.13 20.62
C LEU A 172 13.16 9.53 20.41
N LEU A 173 13.40 10.09 19.22
CA LEU A 173 12.98 11.41 18.78
C LEU A 173 12.28 11.30 17.41
N PRO A 174 11.09 11.91 17.22
CA PRO A 174 10.46 12.00 15.91
C PRO A 174 11.17 13.01 15.02
N LEU A 175 11.34 12.71 13.73
CA LEU A 175 11.85 13.68 12.76
C LEU A 175 10.87 14.86 12.62
N VAL A 176 11.39 16.08 12.66
CA VAL A 176 10.62 17.33 12.55
C VAL A 176 10.71 17.84 11.12
N ASN A 177 9.57 18.25 10.55
CA ASN A 177 9.53 18.80 9.19
C ASN A 177 10.50 20.00 9.08
N LEU A 178 11.31 20.03 8.01
CA LEU A 178 12.32 21.05 7.81
C LEU A 178 11.74 22.47 7.81
N SER A 179 10.55 22.72 7.25
CA SER A 179 9.94 24.06 7.31
C SER A 179 9.63 24.47 8.75
N ILE A 180 8.96 23.61 9.51
CA ILE A 180 8.63 23.83 10.93
C ILE A 180 9.91 24.03 11.75
N CYS A 181 10.97 23.25 11.49
CA CYS A 181 12.25 23.46 12.16
C CYS A 181 12.81 24.85 11.84
N LEU A 182 12.87 25.23 10.56
CA LEU A 182 13.38 26.54 10.14
C LEU A 182 12.57 27.72 10.70
N ASP A 183 11.24 27.58 10.80
CA ASP A 183 10.37 28.57 11.43
C ASP A 183 10.64 28.70 12.94
N VAL A 184 10.81 27.57 13.65
CA VAL A 184 11.22 27.55 15.05
C VAL A 184 12.59 28.21 15.22
N MET A 185 13.55 27.89 14.35
CA MET A 185 14.89 28.48 14.36
C MET A 185 14.85 29.99 14.13
N ALA A 186 14.00 30.48 13.22
CA ALA A 186 13.84 31.92 12.96
C ALA A 186 13.35 32.71 14.19
N THR A 187 12.74 32.05 15.19
CA THR A 187 12.40 32.70 16.47
C THR A 187 13.60 32.94 17.41
N LEU A 188 14.77 32.39 17.07
CA LEU A 188 15.99 32.38 17.89
C LEU A 188 17.01 33.39 17.35
N LYS A 189 17.69 34.10 18.27
CA LYS A 189 18.59 35.20 17.91
C LYS A 189 19.88 34.66 17.27
N GLY A 190 20.07 34.92 15.98
CA GLY A 190 21.27 34.54 15.23
C GLY A 190 21.19 33.22 14.46
N ALA A 191 20.02 32.57 14.41
CA ALA A 191 19.82 31.42 13.55
C ALA A 191 19.75 31.83 12.07
N VAL A 192 20.38 31.04 11.19
CA VAL A 192 20.29 31.19 9.74
C VAL A 192 19.68 29.92 9.16
N VAL A 193 18.81 30.11 8.18
CA VAL A 193 18.13 29.04 7.44
C VAL A 193 19.14 28.23 6.63
N SER A 194 19.14 26.90 6.81
CA SER A 194 20.01 25.97 6.11
C SER A 194 19.25 24.73 5.66
N SER A 195 19.56 24.24 4.46
CA SER A 195 19.02 22.98 3.95
C SER A 195 19.82 21.76 4.36
N LYS A 196 21.02 21.91 4.94
CA LYS A 196 21.98 20.82 5.25
C LYS A 196 21.86 20.26 6.68
N ILE A 197 20.72 20.50 7.31
CA ILE A 197 20.35 19.98 8.63
C ILE A 197 19.10 19.10 8.53
N VAL A 198 18.95 18.22 9.51
CA VAL A 198 17.71 17.56 9.88
C VAL A 198 17.45 17.83 11.36
N CYS A 199 16.19 17.89 11.76
CA CYS A 199 15.80 18.21 13.13
C CYS A 199 14.96 17.08 13.72
N ALA A 200 15.09 16.79 15.01
CA ALA A 200 14.30 15.76 15.67
C ALA A 200 13.89 16.18 17.10
N GLY A 201 12.72 15.72 17.54
CA GLY A 201 12.21 15.92 18.91
C GLY A 201 10.76 16.38 18.99
N PHE A 202 10.23 16.42 20.21
CA PHE A 202 8.82 16.71 20.49
C PHE A 202 8.57 18.22 20.73
N PRO A 203 7.53 18.86 20.14
CA PRO A 203 7.24 20.29 20.33
C PRO A 203 7.16 20.79 21.78
N GLU A 204 6.68 19.92 22.66
CA GLU A 204 6.58 20.11 24.12
C GLU A 204 7.94 20.06 24.85
N GLY A 205 9.02 19.66 24.17
CA GLY A 205 10.33 19.37 24.75
C GLY A 205 10.35 18.05 25.53
N GLY A 206 11.15 18.01 26.60
CA GLY A 206 11.27 16.88 27.53
C GLY A 206 12.11 15.69 27.07
N LYS A 207 12.51 15.64 25.79
CA LYS A 207 13.44 14.65 25.21
C LYS A 207 14.26 15.30 24.10
N ASP A 208 15.58 15.11 24.12
CA ASP A 208 16.53 15.75 23.20
C ASP A 208 17.91 15.09 23.30
N ALA A 209 18.81 15.40 22.38
CA ALA A 209 20.25 15.24 22.60
C ALA A 209 20.79 16.46 23.39
N CYS A 210 21.87 16.29 24.15
CA CYS A 210 22.40 17.36 25.01
C CYS A 210 23.92 17.55 24.87
N GLN A 211 24.50 18.44 25.67
CA GLN A 211 25.94 18.70 25.63
C GLN A 211 26.72 17.39 25.90
N GLY A 212 27.71 17.07 25.07
CA GLY A 212 28.47 15.81 25.13
C GLY A 212 28.01 14.78 24.09
N ASP A 213 26.74 14.78 23.67
CA ASP A 213 26.26 13.90 22.59
C ASP A 213 26.69 14.38 21.19
N SER A 214 27.31 15.56 21.10
CA SER A 214 27.90 16.14 19.89
C SER A 214 28.72 15.14 19.07
N GLY A 215 28.42 15.03 17.78
CA GLY A 215 29.03 14.05 16.88
C GLY A 215 28.53 12.61 17.04
N GLY A 216 27.72 12.32 18.05
CA GLY A 216 26.96 11.07 18.16
C GLY A 216 25.89 10.95 17.07
N PRO A 217 25.31 9.76 16.88
CA PRO A 217 24.47 9.48 15.73
C PRO A 217 22.96 9.62 15.99
N LEU A 218 22.25 10.13 14.99
CA LEU A 218 20.80 9.95 14.82
C LEU A 218 20.58 8.80 13.83
N LEU A 219 20.05 7.69 14.34
CA LEU A 219 19.86 6.43 13.62
C LEU A 219 18.38 6.18 13.35
N CYS A 220 18.04 5.99 12.09
CA CYS A 220 16.71 5.60 11.64
C CYS A 220 16.78 4.17 11.10
N GLN A 221 15.68 3.42 11.18
CA GLN A 221 15.65 2.00 10.84
C GLN A 221 14.99 1.78 9.47
N ARG A 222 15.63 1.02 8.57
CA ARG A 222 15.00 0.57 7.30
C ARG A 222 13.91 -0.45 7.59
N ARG A 223 12.98 -0.64 6.62
CA ARG A 223 11.87 -1.61 6.68
C ARG A 223 12.27 -3.05 7.08
N HIS A 224 13.49 -3.47 6.79
CA HIS A 224 14.03 -4.80 7.16
C HIS A 224 14.77 -4.85 8.51
N GLY A 225 14.68 -3.81 9.34
CA GLY A 225 15.29 -3.76 10.67
C GLY A 225 16.74 -3.27 10.72
N THR A 226 17.36 -2.96 9.57
CA THR A 226 18.75 -2.44 9.50
C THR A 226 18.83 -0.99 9.98
N TRP A 227 19.78 -0.70 10.87
CA TRP A 227 20.05 0.65 11.36
C TRP A 227 20.92 1.47 10.39
N VAL A 228 20.46 2.69 10.09
CA VAL A 228 21.09 3.61 9.13
C VAL A 228 21.36 4.95 9.78
N LEU A 229 22.56 5.48 9.57
CA LEU A 229 22.94 6.82 10.00
C LEU A 229 22.20 7.89 9.18
N HIS A 230 21.24 8.58 9.78
CA HIS A 230 20.52 9.67 9.12
C HIS A 230 21.15 11.03 9.40
N GLY A 231 21.59 11.27 10.63
CA GLY A 231 22.23 12.53 11.03
C GLY A 231 23.32 12.40 12.11
N LEU A 232 24.10 13.45 12.31
CA LEU A 232 25.05 13.57 13.43
C LEU A 232 24.67 14.73 14.34
N THR A 233 24.66 14.53 15.66
CA THR A 233 24.32 15.55 16.65
C THR A 233 25.21 16.78 16.50
N SER A 234 24.62 17.94 16.19
CA SER A 234 25.36 19.18 15.97
C SER A 234 25.11 20.20 17.07
N TRP A 235 23.85 20.65 17.26
CA TRP A 235 23.52 21.67 18.26
C TRP A 235 22.02 21.73 18.62
N GLY A 236 21.68 22.58 19.59
CA GLY A 236 20.30 22.87 20.02
C GLY A 236 20.27 24.04 21.00
N MET A 237 19.08 24.62 21.25
CA MET A 237 18.88 25.68 22.24
C MET A 237 18.37 25.11 23.56
N GLY A 238 19.31 24.94 24.51
CA GLY A 238 19.08 24.20 25.75
C GLY A 238 19.19 22.69 25.51
N CYS A 239 18.55 21.89 26.36
CA CYS A 239 18.33 20.47 26.12
C CYS A 239 16.87 20.13 26.48
N GLY A 240 16.06 19.73 25.50
CA GLY A 240 14.67 19.32 25.74
C GLY A 240 13.77 20.46 26.22
N ARG A 241 14.08 21.71 25.86
CA ARG A 241 13.18 22.84 26.11
C ARG A 241 12.01 22.81 25.14
N SER A 242 10.79 23.08 25.61
CA SER A 242 9.63 23.31 24.72
C SER A 242 9.92 24.42 23.71
N TRP A 243 9.68 24.17 22.42
CA TRP A 243 9.64 25.21 21.38
C TRP A 243 8.21 25.57 20.94
N LYS A 244 7.20 24.88 21.48
CA LYS A 244 5.79 25.25 21.33
C LYS A 244 5.58 26.70 21.77
N ASN A 245 4.97 27.50 20.89
CA ASN A 245 4.68 28.92 21.11
C ASN A 245 5.93 29.80 21.38
N ASN A 246 7.11 29.42 20.85
CA ASN A 246 8.38 30.15 20.99
C ASN A 246 8.30 31.67 20.73
N MET A 247 7.40 32.11 19.83
CA MET A 247 7.17 33.54 19.53
C MET A 247 6.70 34.35 20.75
N PHE A 248 6.01 33.69 21.70
CA PHE A 248 5.45 34.31 22.91
C PHE A 248 6.32 34.10 24.17
N LEU A 249 7.44 33.38 24.05
CA LEU A 249 8.35 33.10 25.17
C LEU A 249 9.49 34.12 25.26
N PRO A 250 9.91 34.53 26.47
CA PRO A 250 11.09 35.37 26.65
C PRO A 250 12.34 34.61 26.19
N ALA A 251 13.36 35.32 25.70
CA ALA A 251 14.52 34.72 25.03
C ALA A 251 15.27 33.66 25.85
N ASN A 252 15.25 33.75 27.18
CA ASN A 252 15.87 32.76 28.08
C ASN A 252 15.05 31.48 28.28
N ARG A 253 13.79 31.42 27.82
CA ARG A 253 12.89 30.24 27.90
C ARG A 253 12.57 29.61 26.55
N LYS A 254 13.04 30.19 25.44
CA LYS A 254 12.91 29.56 24.12
C LYS A 254 13.71 28.26 24.05
N GLY A 255 13.22 27.32 23.27
CA GLY A 255 13.88 26.05 22.94
C GLY A 255 14.02 25.85 21.42
N SER A 256 14.59 24.73 21.02
CA SER A 256 14.59 24.22 19.65
C SER A 256 14.45 22.69 19.68
N PRO A 257 14.06 22.03 18.57
CA PRO A 257 14.40 20.62 18.37
C PRO A 257 15.92 20.42 18.43
N GLY A 258 16.34 19.18 18.64
CA GLY A 258 17.73 18.78 18.42
C GLY A 258 18.07 18.89 16.93
N ILE A 259 19.23 19.49 16.62
CA ILE A 259 19.65 19.78 15.25
C ILE A 259 20.84 18.90 14.91
N PHE A 260 20.70 18.16 13.82
CA PHE A 260 21.63 17.16 13.35
C PHE A 260 22.12 17.54 11.96
N THR A 261 23.40 17.30 11.67
CA THR A 261 23.94 17.41 10.31
C THR A 261 23.33 16.31 9.44
N ASP A 262 22.68 16.69 8.35
CA ASP A 262 22.03 15.76 7.43
C ASP A 262 23.08 15.00 6.61
N ILE A 263 23.28 13.71 6.92
CA ILE A 263 24.30 12.90 6.26
C ILE A 263 23.89 12.55 4.83
N GLN A 264 22.59 12.37 4.55
CA GLN A 264 22.11 12.07 3.21
C GLN A 264 22.43 13.20 2.23
N LYS A 265 22.24 14.46 2.63
CA LYS A 265 22.57 15.65 1.84
C LYS A 265 24.07 15.94 1.71
N LEU A 266 24.92 15.22 2.46
CA LEU A 266 26.38 15.30 2.43
C LEU A 266 27.05 13.99 1.96
N LEU A 267 26.27 12.99 1.54
CA LEU A 267 26.74 11.66 1.14
C LEU A 267 27.86 11.70 0.11
N GLY A 268 27.80 12.61 -0.86
CA GLY A 268 28.84 12.74 -1.89
C GLY A 268 30.21 13.08 -1.30
N TRP A 269 30.28 14.01 -0.33
CA TRP A 269 31.53 14.35 0.33
C TRP A 269 31.97 13.25 1.31
N VAL A 270 31.05 12.72 2.13
CA VAL A 270 31.40 11.68 3.11
C VAL A 270 31.89 10.41 2.40
N SER A 271 31.18 9.95 1.37
CA SER A 271 31.58 8.78 0.57
C SER A 271 32.89 9.01 -0.17
N PHE A 272 33.18 10.23 -0.63
CA PHE A 272 34.49 10.56 -1.20
C PHE A 272 35.60 10.37 -0.14
N GLN A 273 35.45 10.94 1.06
CA GLN A 273 36.46 10.81 2.12
C GLN A 273 36.66 9.35 2.58
N LEU A 274 35.58 8.57 2.73
CA LEU A 274 35.64 7.15 3.12
C LEU A 274 36.38 6.26 2.09
N ASN A 275 36.49 6.72 0.84
CA ASN A 275 37.17 6.04 -0.26
C ASN A 275 38.54 6.66 -0.61
N THR A 276 39.12 7.51 0.25
CA THR A 276 40.42 8.17 -0.03
C THR A 276 41.64 7.24 0.03
N GLU A 277 41.52 6.02 0.55
CA GLU A 277 42.56 4.99 0.39
C GLU A 277 42.46 4.33 -1.01
N SER A 278 43.14 4.96 -1.98
CA SER A 278 43.48 4.45 -3.33
C SER A 278 42.35 4.25 -4.36
N CYS A 279 41.97 5.31 -5.09
CA CYS A 279 42.34 5.53 -6.51
C CYS A 279 41.56 6.70 -7.14
N SER A 280 42.22 7.49 -8.00
CA SER A 280 41.61 8.65 -8.68
C SER A 280 41.49 8.42 -10.18
N VAL A 281 40.26 8.45 -10.69
CA VAL A 281 39.89 8.97 -12.03
C VAL A 281 38.48 9.57 -11.91
N GLN A 282 38.22 10.72 -12.53
CA GLN A 282 36.89 11.35 -12.53
C GLN A 282 35.89 10.54 -13.37
N ASP A 283 34.61 10.51 -12.96
CA ASP A 283 33.51 10.04 -13.80
C ASP A 283 33.46 10.88 -15.10
N GLY A 284 33.64 10.22 -16.24
CA GLY A 284 33.64 10.83 -17.57
C GLY A 284 32.43 10.42 -18.41
N VAL A 285 31.84 11.35 -19.14
CA VAL A 285 30.78 11.07 -20.13
C VAL A 285 31.42 10.93 -21.51
N LEU A 286 31.19 9.80 -22.18
CA LEU A 286 31.60 9.57 -23.56
C LEU A 286 30.41 9.75 -24.50
N SER A 287 30.56 10.55 -25.55
CA SER A 287 29.47 10.99 -26.44
C SER A 287 29.71 10.72 -27.94
N GLY A 288 30.69 9.88 -28.28
CA GLY A 288 30.99 9.50 -29.67
C GLY A 288 30.19 8.30 -30.18
N LYS A 289 30.05 8.17 -31.51
CA LYS A 289 29.43 6.98 -32.16
C LYS A 289 30.23 5.68 -31.95
N SER A 290 31.51 5.78 -31.66
CA SER A 290 32.36 4.66 -31.25
C SER A 290 33.54 5.16 -30.42
N GLY A 291 34.23 4.26 -29.73
CA GLY A 291 35.40 4.59 -28.92
C GLY A 291 36.02 3.38 -28.23
N VAL A 292 37.14 3.61 -27.54
CA VAL A 292 37.87 2.58 -26.79
C VAL A 292 38.24 3.11 -25.40
N LEU A 293 37.76 2.43 -24.38
CA LEU A 293 38.13 2.61 -22.98
C LEU A 293 39.30 1.67 -22.64
N ARG A 294 40.40 2.22 -22.13
CA ARG A 294 41.57 1.46 -21.68
C ARG A 294 41.85 1.78 -20.21
N PHE A 295 42.07 0.75 -19.41
CA PHE A 295 42.60 0.92 -18.07
C PHE A 295 44.03 1.50 -18.14
N PRO A 296 44.37 2.55 -17.37
CA PRO A 296 45.64 3.25 -17.51
C PRO A 296 46.81 2.40 -17.03
N HIS A 297 47.64 1.93 -17.96
CA HIS A 297 48.76 1.04 -17.69
C HIS A 297 49.96 1.79 -17.05
N LYS A 298 49.92 1.98 -15.72
CA LYS A 298 51.07 2.47 -14.93
C LYS A 298 51.19 1.75 -13.57
N ASN A 299 52.16 0.84 -13.52
CA ASN A 299 52.88 0.30 -12.36
C ASN A 299 52.09 -0.12 -11.08
N ASN A 300 52.03 -1.44 -10.88
CA ASN A 300 51.98 -2.11 -9.56
C ASN A 300 50.88 -1.69 -8.57
N LEU A 301 49.62 -1.73 -8.99
CA LEU A 301 48.47 -1.73 -8.08
C LEU A 301 47.89 -3.15 -7.90
N ARG A 302 47.38 -3.43 -6.70
CA ARG A 302 46.89 -4.75 -6.23
C ARG A 302 45.38 -4.69 -6.07
N CYS A 303 44.68 -5.36 -6.97
CA CYS A 303 43.26 -5.26 -7.29
C CYS A 303 42.77 -6.60 -7.89
N ALA A 304 41.75 -7.28 -7.32
CA ALA A 304 40.92 -8.22 -8.08
C ALA A 304 39.66 -7.50 -8.59
N ASP A 305 39.40 -7.68 -9.88
CA ASP A 305 38.74 -6.66 -10.69
C ASP A 305 37.49 -7.17 -11.42
N GLY A 306 36.52 -6.28 -11.54
CA GLY A 306 35.35 -6.50 -12.37
C GLY A 306 34.72 -5.22 -12.91
N ILE A 307 33.86 -5.39 -13.91
CA ILE A 307 33.09 -4.34 -14.55
C ILE A 307 31.61 -4.67 -14.38
N SER A 308 30.80 -3.70 -13.95
CA SER A 308 29.35 -3.76 -13.99
C SER A 308 28.82 -2.80 -15.06
N LEU A 309 27.90 -3.26 -15.91
CA LEU A 309 27.19 -2.41 -16.88
C LEU A 309 25.77 -2.16 -16.38
N TYR A 310 25.30 -0.91 -16.51
CA TYR A 310 23.96 -0.48 -16.12
C TYR A 310 23.30 0.33 -17.25
N LEU A 311 21.98 0.34 -17.30
CA LEU A 311 21.21 1.32 -18.09
C LEU A 311 21.22 2.69 -17.38
N LYS A 312 20.79 3.74 -18.08
CA LYS A 312 20.59 5.10 -17.52
C LYS A 312 19.60 5.11 -16.33
N THR A 313 18.70 4.14 -16.26
CA THR A 313 17.74 3.89 -15.16
C THR A 313 18.34 3.12 -13.97
N TYR A 314 19.67 2.91 -13.96
CA TYR A 314 20.39 2.10 -12.96
C TYR A 314 20.04 0.59 -12.92
N ARG A 315 19.25 0.08 -13.88
CA ARG A 315 19.05 -1.37 -14.08
C ARG A 315 20.37 -2.03 -14.48
N LEU A 316 20.81 -3.05 -13.75
CA LEU A 316 22.02 -3.82 -14.03
C LEU A 316 21.83 -4.67 -15.30
N ILE A 317 22.78 -4.59 -16.22
CA ILE A 317 22.83 -5.39 -17.46
C ILE A 317 23.70 -6.64 -17.25
N GLY A 318 24.79 -6.52 -16.50
CA GLY A 318 25.67 -7.65 -16.21
C GLY A 318 26.92 -7.26 -15.41
N LYS A 319 27.58 -8.28 -14.84
CA LYS A 319 28.87 -8.17 -14.15
C LYS A 319 29.88 -9.09 -14.84
N PHE A 320 31.07 -8.56 -15.10
CA PHE A 320 32.15 -9.23 -15.84
C PHE A 320 33.42 -9.19 -15.02
N CYS A 321 34.11 -10.32 -14.88
CA CYS A 321 35.37 -10.45 -14.14
C CYS A 321 36.18 -11.64 -14.68
N GLY A 322 37.48 -11.69 -14.38
CA GLY A 322 38.40 -12.71 -14.87
C GLY A 322 39.09 -12.37 -16.19
N ASP A 323 39.99 -13.26 -16.63
CA ASP A 323 40.92 -13.01 -17.74
C ASP A 323 40.36 -13.35 -19.14
N MET A 324 39.15 -13.93 -19.22
CA MET A 324 38.47 -14.24 -20.50
C MET A 324 37.52 -13.11 -20.88
N PRO A 325 37.72 -12.42 -22.03
CA PRO A 325 36.80 -11.37 -22.43
C PRO A 325 35.41 -11.95 -22.74
N PRO A 326 34.31 -11.33 -22.27
CA PRO A 326 32.97 -11.75 -22.64
C PRO A 326 32.74 -11.54 -24.14
N ARG A 327 31.77 -12.26 -24.70
CA ARG A 327 31.26 -11.95 -26.05
C ARG A 327 30.69 -10.52 -26.09
N SER A 328 30.74 -9.90 -27.27
CA SER A 328 30.15 -8.59 -27.50
C SER A 328 28.69 -8.55 -27.05
N LEU A 329 28.28 -7.44 -26.44
CA LEU A 329 26.91 -7.22 -26.00
C LEU A 329 26.22 -6.25 -26.97
N LEU A 330 25.05 -6.64 -27.48
CA LEU A 330 24.15 -5.77 -28.21
C LEU A 330 23.06 -5.31 -27.25
N ILE A 331 22.92 -3.99 -27.09
CA ILE A 331 22.05 -3.36 -26.09
C ILE A 331 21.11 -2.41 -26.82
N SER A 332 19.79 -2.59 -26.64
CA SER A 332 18.74 -1.85 -27.34
C SER A 332 18.55 -0.38 -26.88
N PHE A 333 19.55 0.22 -26.23
CA PHE A 333 19.43 1.53 -25.58
C PHE A 333 20.52 2.52 -26.02
N SER A 334 20.14 3.79 -26.14
CA SER A 334 21.01 4.89 -26.56
C SER A 334 22.04 5.36 -25.53
N SER A 335 22.02 4.82 -24.30
CA SER A 335 23.00 5.16 -23.25
C SER A 335 23.14 4.08 -22.18
N ILE A 336 24.37 3.85 -21.73
CA ILE A 336 24.74 2.93 -20.66
C ILE A 336 25.72 3.59 -19.68
N LYS A 337 25.73 3.13 -18.43
CA LYS A 337 26.69 3.51 -17.39
C LYS A 337 27.57 2.31 -17.06
N LEU A 338 28.89 2.49 -17.15
CA LEU A 338 29.88 1.48 -16.79
C LEU A 338 30.47 1.81 -15.41
N LYS A 339 30.57 0.81 -14.53
CA LYS A 339 31.20 0.91 -13.20
C LYS A 339 32.25 -0.17 -13.07
N PHE A 340 33.52 0.23 -13.07
CA PHE A 340 34.62 -0.62 -12.63
C PHE A 340 34.60 -0.77 -11.10
N TYR A 341 34.93 -1.95 -10.59
CA TYR A 341 35.08 -2.23 -9.17
C TYR A 341 36.28 -3.15 -8.95
N SER A 342 36.95 -2.96 -7.82
CA SER A 342 38.19 -3.62 -7.43
C SER A 342 38.13 -3.95 -5.94
N ASP A 343 38.70 -5.08 -5.54
CA ASP A 343 39.05 -5.37 -4.14
C ASP A 343 40.55 -5.08 -3.86
N PHE A 344 41.08 -5.55 -2.71
CA PHE A 344 42.48 -5.33 -2.31
C PHE A 344 43.39 -6.59 -2.45
N HIS A 345 42.98 -7.64 -3.18
CA HIS A 345 43.62 -8.95 -3.19
C HIS A 345 44.05 -9.46 -4.58
N LYS A 346 45.36 -9.68 -4.79
CA LYS A 346 46.02 -10.05 -6.08
C LYS A 346 45.94 -8.92 -7.13
N ASN A 347 46.53 -9.08 -8.32
CA ASN A 347 46.66 -8.01 -9.32
C ASN A 347 46.43 -8.57 -10.73
N HIS A 348 45.68 -7.86 -11.58
CA HIS A 348 45.52 -8.20 -13.01
C HIS A 348 45.77 -6.97 -13.91
N THR A 349 45.74 -7.15 -15.23
CA THR A 349 46.12 -6.10 -16.20
C THR A 349 45.07 -5.02 -16.44
N GLY A 350 43.95 -5.05 -15.72
CA GLY A 350 42.78 -4.21 -15.98
C GLY A 350 42.06 -4.61 -17.28
N PHE A 351 41.26 -3.69 -17.83
CA PHE A 351 40.40 -3.95 -18.98
C PHE A 351 40.67 -3.05 -20.20
N ASN A 352 40.24 -3.55 -21.37
CA ASN A 352 40.18 -2.82 -22.62
C ASN A 352 38.80 -3.09 -23.26
N LEU A 353 37.99 -2.06 -23.47
CA LEU A 353 36.62 -2.16 -23.97
C LEU A 353 36.44 -1.24 -25.17
N SER A 354 36.01 -1.79 -26.30
CA SER A 354 35.52 -1.02 -27.45
C SER A 354 33.99 -0.93 -27.44
N TYR A 355 33.44 0.19 -27.89
CA TYR A 355 32.00 0.36 -28.10
C TYR A 355 31.72 1.02 -29.45
N SER A 356 30.55 0.75 -30.01
CA SER A 356 30.06 1.32 -31.27
C SER A 356 28.53 1.33 -31.30
N ALA A 357 27.93 2.43 -31.75
CA ALA A 357 26.50 2.51 -32.06
C ALA A 357 26.23 1.83 -33.41
N VAL A 358 25.14 1.06 -33.48
CA VAL A 358 24.62 0.41 -34.70
C VAL A 358 23.40 1.16 -35.24
N GLU A 359 23.01 0.90 -36.49
CA GLU A 359 21.89 1.62 -37.14
C GLU A 359 20.51 1.02 -36.79
N PRO A 360 19.43 1.83 -36.76
CA PRO A 360 18.12 1.39 -36.24
C PRO A 360 17.35 0.38 -37.11
N ASN A 361 17.78 0.17 -38.35
CA ASN A 361 17.11 -0.73 -39.30
C ASN A 361 17.64 -2.18 -39.24
N THR A 362 18.60 -2.44 -38.35
CA THR A 362 18.89 -3.79 -37.87
C THR A 362 17.83 -4.12 -36.81
N TYR A 363 17.16 -5.25 -36.95
CA TYR A 363 16.30 -5.80 -35.90
C TYR A 363 17.20 -6.20 -34.71
N PRO A 364 16.67 -6.78 -33.61
CA PRO A 364 17.49 -7.59 -32.71
C PRO A 364 17.95 -8.92 -33.36
N ASP A 365 18.20 -8.94 -34.69
CA ASP A 365 19.01 -9.95 -35.38
C ASP A 365 20.48 -9.78 -34.97
N SER A 366 20.75 -10.05 -33.69
CA SER A 366 22.07 -10.01 -33.10
C SER A 366 23.03 -10.86 -33.94
N GLY A 367 23.97 -10.19 -34.61
CA GLY A 367 25.01 -10.87 -35.38
C GLY A 367 25.62 -11.99 -34.54
N CYS A 368 25.37 -13.23 -34.98
CA CYS A 368 25.50 -14.39 -34.13
C CYS A 368 26.97 -14.60 -33.75
N GLY A 369 27.25 -14.46 -32.45
CA GLY A 369 28.58 -14.11 -31.94
C GLY A 369 28.54 -13.04 -30.83
N SER A 370 27.45 -12.28 -30.76
CA SER A 370 27.09 -11.40 -29.65
C SER A 370 25.93 -11.96 -28.81
N PHE A 371 25.71 -11.40 -27.60
CA PHE A 371 24.46 -11.55 -26.85
C PHE A 371 23.61 -10.30 -27.04
N ALA A 372 22.36 -10.44 -27.47
CA ALA A 372 21.35 -9.38 -27.33
C ALA A 372 20.78 -9.39 -25.91
N VAL A 373 20.68 -8.22 -25.28
CA VAL A 373 19.99 -8.05 -24.00
C VAL A 373 18.82 -7.10 -24.19
N ILE A 374 17.60 -7.62 -23.99
CA ILE A 374 16.33 -6.99 -24.35
C ILE A 374 15.46 -6.79 -23.10
N PHE A 375 14.77 -5.66 -23.01
CA PHE A 375 14.05 -5.21 -21.81
C PHE A 375 12.62 -4.72 -22.09
N GLU A 376 12.17 -4.78 -23.34
CA GLU A 376 10.86 -4.34 -23.84
C GLU A 376 10.30 -5.45 -24.74
N GLU A 377 8.96 -5.56 -24.86
CA GLU A 377 8.29 -6.56 -25.69
C GLU A 377 8.63 -6.38 -27.18
N GLY A 378 8.60 -7.46 -27.96
CA GLY A 378 8.94 -7.39 -29.37
C GLY A 378 9.09 -8.75 -30.06
N GLU A 379 9.93 -8.77 -31.09
CA GLU A 379 10.18 -9.94 -31.92
C GLU A 379 11.67 -10.32 -31.98
N ILE A 380 11.92 -11.61 -32.21
CA ILE A 380 13.23 -12.17 -32.53
C ILE A 380 13.11 -13.10 -33.73
N GLN A 381 14.19 -13.22 -34.51
CA GLN A 381 14.23 -14.09 -35.68
C GLN A 381 15.64 -14.61 -35.93
N SER A 382 15.75 -15.71 -36.68
CA SER A 382 17.02 -16.19 -37.22
C SER A 382 17.62 -15.20 -38.22
N MET A 383 18.95 -15.20 -38.36
CA MET A 383 19.63 -14.39 -39.37
C MET A 383 19.09 -14.68 -40.78
N ASN A 384 19.00 -13.64 -41.61
CA ASN A 384 18.49 -13.65 -42.98
C ASN A 384 16.99 -13.96 -43.16
N TYR A 385 16.24 -14.29 -42.10
CA TYR A 385 14.80 -14.61 -42.22
C TYR A 385 14.06 -13.55 -43.06
N PRO A 386 13.26 -13.92 -44.09
CA PRO A 386 12.76 -15.27 -44.39
C PRO A 386 13.64 -16.14 -45.32
N GLU A 387 14.85 -15.71 -45.67
CA GLU A 387 15.84 -16.55 -46.38
C GLU A 387 16.56 -17.48 -45.39
N ASN A 388 17.23 -18.52 -45.90
CA ASN A 388 17.85 -19.53 -45.05
C ASN A 388 18.95 -18.94 -44.13
N TYR A 389 19.00 -19.46 -42.90
CA TYR A 389 20.02 -19.05 -41.94
C TYR A 389 21.42 -19.52 -42.35
N LEU A 390 22.44 -18.93 -41.73
CA LEU A 390 23.83 -19.32 -41.99
C LEU A 390 24.24 -20.51 -41.11
N GLY A 391 25.02 -21.43 -41.66
CA GLY A 391 25.71 -22.46 -40.88
C GLY A 391 26.74 -21.90 -39.88
N ASN A 392 27.09 -22.70 -38.88
CA ASN A 392 27.99 -22.36 -37.76
C ASN A 392 27.53 -21.15 -36.91
N SER A 393 26.26 -20.78 -36.96
CA SER A 393 25.68 -19.66 -36.22
C SER A 393 25.51 -20.00 -34.74
N ARG A 394 25.78 -19.04 -33.86
CA ARG A 394 25.53 -19.15 -32.40
C ARG A 394 24.98 -17.84 -31.86
N CYS A 395 23.66 -17.73 -31.86
CA CYS A 395 22.90 -16.54 -31.51
C CYS A 395 22.35 -16.68 -30.09
N HIS A 396 22.31 -15.58 -29.33
CA HIS A 396 21.81 -15.59 -27.96
C HIS A 396 21.01 -14.31 -27.66
N TRP A 397 19.79 -14.48 -27.17
CA TRP A 397 18.92 -13.39 -26.71
C TRP A 397 18.60 -13.59 -25.22
N ILE A 398 18.79 -12.55 -24.42
CA ILE A 398 18.45 -12.52 -22.99
C ILE A 398 17.33 -11.49 -22.84
N ILE A 399 16.14 -11.95 -22.48
CA ILE A 399 14.95 -11.13 -22.30
C ILE A 399 14.74 -10.92 -20.80
N HIS A 400 14.49 -9.67 -20.41
CA HIS A 400 14.30 -9.24 -19.02
C HIS A 400 12.98 -8.49 -18.82
N GLY A 401 11.96 -9.22 -18.34
CA GLY A 401 10.64 -8.65 -18.04
C GLY A 401 10.64 -7.64 -16.88
N PRO A 402 9.54 -6.90 -16.69
CA PRO A 402 9.27 -6.14 -15.46
C PRO A 402 9.33 -7.03 -14.20
N PRO A 403 9.49 -6.45 -13.00
CA PRO A 403 9.31 -7.17 -11.74
C PRO A 403 7.96 -7.90 -11.70
N ASP A 404 7.96 -9.10 -11.12
CA ASP A 404 6.76 -9.95 -10.94
C ASP A 404 5.99 -10.26 -12.24
N SER A 405 6.69 -10.37 -13.38
CA SER A 405 6.13 -10.81 -14.67
C SER A 405 6.75 -12.13 -15.15
N TYR A 406 6.00 -12.87 -15.96
CA TYR A 406 6.46 -14.00 -16.76
C TYR A 406 6.68 -13.57 -18.21
N ILE A 407 7.54 -14.27 -18.95
CA ILE A 407 7.81 -14.01 -20.36
C ILE A 407 7.12 -15.11 -21.18
N LYS A 408 6.20 -14.70 -22.04
CA LYS A 408 5.47 -15.55 -23.00
C LYS A 408 6.15 -15.40 -24.36
N LEU A 409 6.54 -16.51 -24.99
CA LEU A 409 7.18 -16.59 -26.31
C LEU A 409 6.29 -17.42 -27.24
N GLU A 410 5.95 -16.86 -28.41
CA GLU A 410 5.10 -17.47 -29.43
C GLU A 410 5.81 -17.48 -30.78
N PHE A 411 5.87 -18.65 -31.42
CA PHE A 411 6.48 -18.81 -32.75
C PHE A 411 5.46 -18.51 -33.86
N GLU A 412 5.86 -17.68 -34.82
CA GLU A 412 5.08 -17.40 -36.04
C GLU A 412 5.50 -18.32 -37.19
N ASP A 413 6.79 -18.66 -37.27
CA ASP A 413 7.36 -19.55 -38.27
C ASP A 413 8.58 -20.29 -37.68
N PHE A 414 8.81 -21.53 -38.10
CA PHE A 414 9.87 -22.40 -37.61
C PHE A 414 10.21 -23.54 -38.58
N ALA A 415 11.45 -23.56 -39.06
CA ALA A 415 12.04 -24.61 -39.88
C ALA A 415 13.56 -24.67 -39.64
N LEU A 416 14.00 -25.68 -38.87
CA LEU A 416 15.41 -26.01 -38.63
C LEU A 416 15.71 -27.45 -39.08
N GLU A 417 16.98 -27.78 -39.32
CA GLU A 417 17.40 -29.13 -39.66
C GLU A 417 16.89 -30.18 -38.65
N PRO A 418 16.10 -31.19 -39.07
CA PRO A 418 15.58 -32.22 -38.17
C PRO A 418 16.66 -33.25 -37.80
N SER A 419 16.85 -33.50 -36.50
CA SER A 419 17.76 -34.55 -36.02
C SER A 419 17.30 -35.16 -34.70
N ASP A 420 17.59 -36.46 -34.46
CA ASP A 420 17.21 -37.11 -33.19
C ASP A 420 17.86 -36.37 -32.02
N GLY A 421 17.05 -35.79 -31.14
CA GLY A 421 17.53 -34.99 -30.00
C GLY A 421 18.17 -33.65 -30.38
N CYS A 422 17.85 -33.10 -31.55
CA CYS A 422 18.30 -31.77 -32.00
C CYS A 422 19.81 -31.58 -31.91
N ARG A 423 20.55 -32.52 -32.50
CA ARG A 423 22.03 -32.63 -32.42
C ARG A 423 22.77 -31.75 -33.41
N TYR A 424 22.13 -31.33 -34.49
CA TYR A 424 22.70 -30.44 -35.50
C TYR A 424 22.23 -29.00 -35.24
N ASP A 425 21.17 -28.56 -35.93
CA ASP A 425 20.55 -27.26 -35.70
C ASP A 425 19.49 -27.30 -34.60
N TYR A 426 19.52 -26.34 -33.67
CA TYR A 426 18.56 -26.28 -32.57
C TYR A 426 18.36 -24.87 -31.98
N LEU A 427 17.15 -24.65 -31.47
CA LEU A 427 16.79 -23.51 -30.63
C LEU A 427 16.47 -24.01 -29.21
N ALA A 428 17.23 -23.58 -28.21
CA ALA A 428 17.00 -23.93 -26.81
C ALA A 428 16.55 -22.70 -26.01
N VAL A 429 15.57 -22.87 -25.12
CA VAL A 429 15.03 -21.83 -24.24
C VAL A 429 15.25 -22.21 -22.79
N TYR A 430 15.78 -21.28 -21.99
CA TYR A 430 16.16 -21.46 -20.58
C TYR A 430 15.44 -20.43 -19.69
N GLN A 431 15.12 -20.80 -18.45
CA GLN A 431 14.45 -19.94 -17.47
C GLN A 431 15.42 -19.12 -16.59
N ASP A 432 16.72 -19.23 -16.85
CA ASP A 432 17.80 -18.63 -16.08
C ASP A 432 18.88 -17.97 -16.98
N LEU A 433 19.85 -17.26 -16.38
CA LEU A 433 20.92 -16.56 -17.10
C LEU A 433 22.18 -17.39 -17.37
N ALA A 434 22.39 -18.48 -16.63
CA ALA A 434 23.55 -19.36 -16.78
C ALA A 434 23.36 -20.42 -17.87
N ALA A 435 22.13 -20.56 -18.39
CA ALA A 435 21.71 -21.62 -19.32
C ALA A 435 21.85 -23.03 -18.70
N GLU A 436 21.54 -23.13 -17.42
CA GLU A 436 21.56 -24.40 -16.66
C GLU A 436 20.16 -25.01 -16.57
N ASP A 437 19.11 -24.18 -16.59
CA ASP A 437 17.72 -24.58 -16.35
C ASP A 437 16.90 -24.44 -17.65
N ILE A 438 16.89 -25.53 -18.42
CA ILE A 438 16.28 -25.57 -19.75
C ILE A 438 14.77 -25.81 -19.66
N ILE A 439 13.99 -24.97 -20.34
CA ILE A 439 12.56 -25.19 -20.53
C ILE A 439 12.37 -26.25 -21.63
N GLU A 440 12.89 -25.98 -22.84
CA GLU A 440 12.79 -26.93 -23.96
C GLU A 440 13.83 -26.68 -25.07
N THR A 441 14.02 -27.67 -25.95
CA THR A 441 14.85 -27.58 -27.18
C THR A 441 14.00 -27.95 -28.40
N PHE A 442 14.09 -27.14 -29.46
CA PHE A 442 13.32 -27.28 -30.69
C PHE A 442 14.23 -27.46 -31.92
N CYS A 443 13.81 -28.31 -32.86
CA CYS A 443 14.39 -28.49 -34.19
C CYS A 443 13.35 -29.12 -35.13
N GLY A 444 13.62 -29.17 -36.44
CA GLY A 444 12.68 -29.67 -37.46
C GLY A 444 11.68 -28.63 -37.97
N TYR A 445 10.61 -29.12 -38.61
CA TYR A 445 9.63 -28.33 -39.37
C TYR A 445 8.27 -28.13 -38.68
N SER A 446 8.11 -28.63 -37.45
CA SER A 446 6.91 -28.41 -36.66
C SER A 446 7.01 -27.06 -35.94
N LEU A 447 6.00 -26.20 -36.13
CA LEU A 447 5.87 -24.97 -35.34
C LEU A 447 5.79 -25.33 -33.84
N PRO A 448 6.70 -24.82 -32.99
CA PRO A 448 6.68 -25.13 -31.56
C PRO A 448 5.46 -24.56 -30.85
N ASP A 449 5.05 -25.24 -29.77
CA ASP A 449 4.03 -24.72 -28.85
C ASP A 449 4.53 -23.47 -28.09
N LEU A 450 3.58 -22.77 -27.49
CA LEU A 450 3.84 -21.58 -26.67
C LEU A 450 4.76 -21.90 -25.48
N VAL A 451 5.78 -21.06 -25.28
CA VAL A 451 6.71 -21.18 -24.15
C VAL A 451 6.45 -20.07 -23.14
N LEU A 452 6.26 -20.43 -21.86
CA LEU A 452 6.08 -19.49 -20.76
C LEU A 452 7.20 -19.68 -19.72
N SER A 453 7.94 -18.63 -19.37
CA SER A 453 8.92 -18.70 -18.30
C SER A 453 8.28 -18.66 -16.92
N THR A 454 8.92 -19.29 -15.94
CA THR A 454 8.54 -19.21 -14.51
C THR A 454 9.17 -18.01 -13.80
N THR A 455 10.07 -17.29 -14.47
CA THR A 455 10.81 -16.14 -13.94
C THR A 455 10.69 -14.93 -14.89
N GLY A 456 10.99 -13.73 -14.41
CA GLY A 456 11.09 -12.52 -15.24
C GLY A 456 12.32 -12.48 -16.17
N VAL A 457 12.94 -13.62 -16.45
CA VAL A 457 14.11 -13.77 -17.33
C VAL A 457 13.92 -14.98 -18.26
N MET A 458 14.32 -14.82 -19.52
CA MET A 458 14.33 -15.91 -20.50
C MET A 458 15.61 -15.80 -21.34
N HIS A 459 16.38 -16.88 -21.43
CA HIS A 459 17.56 -16.96 -22.31
C HIS A 459 17.26 -17.89 -23.47
N ILE A 460 17.39 -17.39 -24.69
CA ILE A 460 17.13 -18.11 -25.93
C ILE A 460 18.46 -18.28 -26.67
N LYS A 461 18.77 -19.50 -27.10
CA LYS A 461 20.02 -19.89 -27.75
C LYS A 461 19.71 -20.61 -29.06
N PHE A 462 20.09 -20.01 -30.18
CA PHE A 462 20.06 -20.66 -31.49
C PHE A 462 21.48 -21.10 -31.86
N SER A 463 21.65 -22.37 -32.26
CA SER A 463 22.94 -22.93 -32.66
C SER A 463 22.77 -23.73 -33.94
N THR A 464 23.70 -23.57 -34.89
CA THR A 464 23.70 -24.30 -36.16
C THR A 464 25.03 -24.94 -36.52
N ASP A 465 24.92 -25.96 -37.36
CA ASP A 465 25.93 -26.84 -37.97
C ASP A 465 26.48 -26.24 -39.29
N GLU A 466 27.41 -26.91 -39.97
CA GLU A 466 28.00 -26.46 -41.25
C GLU A 466 27.08 -26.63 -42.48
N ARG A 467 25.99 -27.39 -42.39
CA ARG A 467 25.19 -27.85 -43.55
C ARG A 467 23.68 -27.71 -43.32
N GLU A 468 22.91 -28.17 -44.30
CA GLU A 468 21.45 -28.36 -44.29
C GLU A 468 20.64 -27.23 -43.61
N ASN A 469 21.02 -25.98 -43.92
CA ASN A 469 20.36 -24.80 -43.35
C ASN A 469 18.99 -24.55 -43.99
N ASP A 470 17.97 -24.39 -43.17
CA ASP A 470 16.58 -24.11 -43.55
C ASP A 470 16.18 -22.64 -43.31
N LYS A 471 14.88 -22.33 -43.44
CA LYS A 471 14.32 -20.97 -43.31
C LYS A 471 14.56 -20.31 -41.95
N GLY A 472 14.73 -21.09 -40.89
CA GLY A 472 14.92 -20.59 -39.54
C GLY A 472 13.62 -20.32 -38.82
N PHE A 473 13.55 -19.26 -38.01
CA PHE A 473 12.38 -18.98 -37.19
C PHE A 473 12.10 -17.48 -37.04
N ARG A 474 10.84 -17.16 -36.74
CA ARG A 474 10.40 -15.84 -36.24
C ARG A 474 9.46 -16.05 -35.05
N ALA A 475 9.68 -15.31 -33.98
CA ALA A 475 8.91 -15.42 -32.75
C ALA A 475 8.68 -14.06 -32.10
N THR A 476 7.53 -13.89 -31.45
CA THR A 476 7.20 -12.71 -30.64
C THR A 476 7.23 -13.05 -29.17
N PHE A 477 7.52 -12.06 -28.31
CA PHE A 477 7.52 -12.24 -26.86
C PHE A 477 6.86 -11.06 -26.13
N THR A 478 6.12 -11.40 -25.08
CA THR A 478 5.33 -10.47 -24.26
C THR A 478 5.49 -10.75 -22.77
N PHE A 479 5.17 -9.76 -21.93
CA PHE A 479 5.28 -9.84 -20.48
C PHE A 479 3.90 -10.08 -19.86
N VAL A 480 3.67 -11.32 -19.47
CA VAL A 480 2.43 -11.77 -18.85
C VAL A 480 2.47 -11.49 -17.35
N ASN A 481 1.48 -10.77 -16.84
CA ASN A 481 1.30 -10.61 -15.41
C ASN A 481 0.69 -11.91 -14.84
N PRO A 482 1.14 -12.44 -13.68
CA PRO A 482 0.50 -13.59 -13.03
C PRO A 482 -1.02 -13.41 -12.84
N ASN A 483 -1.50 -12.17 -12.71
CA ASN A 483 -2.91 -11.85 -12.54
C ASN A 483 -3.73 -11.84 -13.86
N SER A 484 -3.12 -12.02 -15.04
CA SER A 484 -3.84 -12.12 -16.32
C SER A 484 -4.04 -13.56 -16.82
N LEU A 485 -3.58 -14.58 -16.09
CA LEU A 485 -3.77 -16.00 -16.42
C LEU A 485 -4.92 -16.63 -15.61
N ASN A 486 -6.15 -16.16 -15.83
CA ASN A 486 -7.36 -16.82 -15.35
C ASN A 486 -8.48 -16.94 -16.40
N GLU A 487 -8.16 -16.73 -17.68
CA GLU A 487 -8.99 -17.08 -18.84
C GLU A 487 -8.17 -17.84 -19.90
N ASP A 488 -7.63 -19.01 -19.54
CA ASP A 488 -7.73 -20.24 -20.36
C ASP A 488 -7.01 -21.44 -19.73
N SER A 489 -7.79 -22.36 -19.14
CA SER A 489 -7.40 -23.76 -18.86
C SER A 489 -8.54 -24.55 -18.21
N ARG A 490 -9.69 -24.63 -18.90
CA ARG A 490 -10.79 -25.56 -18.54
C ARG A 490 -11.00 -26.68 -19.55
N GLN A 491 -9.99 -27.52 -19.75
CA GLN A 491 -10.16 -28.88 -20.29
C GLN A 491 -8.93 -29.75 -19.95
N GLY A 492 -9.10 -30.80 -19.13
CA GLY A 492 -7.95 -31.63 -18.71
C GLY A 492 -8.13 -32.59 -17.51
N ASN A 493 -9.16 -33.43 -17.50
CA ASN A 493 -9.25 -34.71 -16.75
C ASN A 493 -8.66 -34.86 -15.31
N ARG A 494 -9.53 -34.67 -14.32
CA ARG A 494 -9.93 -35.67 -13.29
C ARG A 494 -8.93 -36.81 -12.95
N VAL A 495 -8.19 -36.67 -11.85
CA VAL A 495 -7.71 -37.81 -11.03
C VAL A 495 -8.18 -37.62 -9.58
N LYS A 496 -8.67 -38.69 -8.95
CA LYS A 496 -9.05 -38.73 -7.53
C LYS A 496 -7.98 -39.47 -6.72
N SER A 497 -7.56 -38.91 -5.59
CA SER A 497 -6.93 -39.61 -4.46
C SER A 497 -7.00 -38.67 -3.24
N ASN A 498 -8.08 -38.75 -2.46
CA ASN A 498 -8.22 -39.51 -1.20
C ASN A 498 -7.78 -38.70 0.05
N LYS A 499 -8.74 -38.54 0.97
CA LYS A 499 -8.56 -37.93 2.30
C LYS A 499 -7.91 -38.92 3.26
N GLU A 500 -7.08 -38.41 4.17
CA GLU A 500 -6.99 -38.74 5.61
C GLU A 500 -5.84 -37.88 6.22
N GLN A 501 -5.88 -37.39 7.46
CA GLN A 501 -6.98 -37.28 8.43
C GLN A 501 -6.74 -36.08 9.36
N THR A 502 -7.80 -35.60 10.00
CA THR A 502 -7.87 -34.41 10.87
C THR A 502 -7.07 -34.51 12.18
N THR A 503 -6.42 -33.41 12.56
CA THR A 503 -6.28 -32.99 13.97
C THR A 503 -6.94 -31.61 14.12
N SER A 504 -7.63 -31.39 15.24
CA SER A 504 -8.47 -30.21 15.52
C SER A 504 -7.83 -28.86 15.14
N GLN A 505 -8.43 -28.15 14.18
CA GLN A 505 -8.08 -26.77 13.88
C GLN A 505 -8.92 -25.83 14.73
N ASP A 506 -8.25 -24.99 15.51
CA ASP A 506 -8.83 -23.69 15.90
C ASP A 506 -9.23 -22.94 14.63
N SER A 507 -10.39 -22.28 14.64
CA SER A 507 -10.91 -21.55 13.49
C SER A 507 -9.91 -20.45 13.08
N ILE A 508 -9.33 -20.58 11.89
CA ILE A 508 -8.29 -19.67 11.40
C ILE A 508 -8.94 -18.30 11.12
N CYS A 509 -8.49 -17.28 11.86
CA CYS A 509 -8.97 -15.90 11.76
C CYS A 509 -7.78 -14.92 11.79
N GLY A 510 -8.02 -13.66 11.45
CA GLY A 510 -7.04 -12.58 11.60
C GLY A 510 -5.83 -12.66 10.66
N VAL A 511 -5.86 -13.56 9.68
CA VAL A 511 -4.83 -13.73 8.66
C VAL A 511 -5.22 -12.93 7.41
N SER A 512 -4.28 -12.18 6.85
CA SER A 512 -4.43 -11.50 5.56
C SER A 512 -3.42 -12.06 4.57
N GLN A 513 -3.89 -12.52 3.40
CA GLN A 513 -3.02 -13.11 2.36
C GLN A 513 -2.23 -12.02 1.62
N VAL A 514 -2.78 -10.80 1.54
CA VAL A 514 -2.09 -9.61 1.04
C VAL A 514 -1.66 -8.77 2.26
N PRO A 515 -0.39 -8.81 2.69
CA PRO A 515 0.02 -8.05 3.87
C PRO A 515 -0.21 -6.55 3.66
N PRO A 516 -0.77 -5.82 4.65
CA PRO A 516 -1.03 -4.40 4.52
C PRO A 516 0.27 -3.62 4.29
N ARG A 517 0.26 -2.75 3.28
CA ARG A 517 1.44 -1.99 2.84
C ARG A 517 1.26 -0.51 3.18
N PHE A 518 1.93 -0.05 4.22
CA PHE A 518 2.09 1.37 4.49
C PHE A 518 3.26 1.90 3.65
N ILE A 519 2.98 2.89 2.82
CA ILE A 519 3.94 3.49 1.88
C ILE A 519 4.65 4.66 2.55
N SER A 520 3.91 5.45 3.34
CA SER A 520 4.45 6.48 4.22
C SER A 520 4.83 5.93 5.59
N ASN A 521 5.96 6.39 6.12
CA ASN A 521 6.38 6.13 7.50
C ASN A 521 5.66 7.07 8.51
N SER A 522 4.88 8.06 8.02
CA SER A 522 4.22 9.06 8.88
C SER A 522 2.88 8.56 9.42
N ILE A 523 2.84 8.31 10.73
CA ILE A 523 1.65 7.92 11.52
C ILE A 523 0.52 8.98 11.43
N ALA A 524 0.78 10.16 10.86
CA ALA A 524 -0.23 11.22 10.65
C ALA A 524 -0.94 11.14 9.28
N LYS A 525 -0.55 10.22 8.39
CA LYS A 525 -1.08 10.14 7.02
C LYS A 525 -2.06 8.98 6.85
N VAL A 526 -3.18 9.27 6.21
CA VAL A 526 -4.14 8.27 5.72
C VAL A 526 -3.75 7.89 4.29
N GLU A 527 -3.72 6.60 4.00
CA GLU A 527 -3.29 6.06 2.69
C GLU A 527 -4.36 5.15 2.08
N GLU A 528 -4.29 4.91 0.76
CA GLU A 528 -5.10 3.86 0.13
C GLU A 528 -4.60 2.50 0.64
N ALA A 529 -5.52 1.65 1.10
CA ALA A 529 -5.18 0.26 1.44
C ALA A 529 -4.75 -0.50 0.18
N ALA A 530 -3.90 -1.52 0.33
CA ALA A 530 -3.74 -2.47 -0.77
C ALA A 530 -5.06 -3.25 -0.94
N PRO A 531 -5.56 -3.48 -2.18
CA PRO A 531 -6.72 -4.34 -2.39
C PRO A 531 -6.57 -5.67 -1.65
N HIS A 532 -7.64 -6.13 -1.00
CA HIS A 532 -7.69 -7.38 -0.23
C HIS A 532 -6.77 -7.44 1.01
N SER A 533 -6.07 -6.36 1.39
CA SER A 533 -5.21 -6.38 2.58
C SER A 533 -5.94 -6.38 3.93
N TRP A 534 -7.23 -6.00 3.92
CA TRP A 534 -8.14 -6.05 5.08
C TRP A 534 -9.36 -6.93 4.73
N PRO A 535 -9.20 -8.26 4.59
CA PRO A 535 -10.22 -9.15 4.00
C PRO A 535 -11.48 -9.34 4.88
N TRP A 536 -11.44 -8.88 6.12
CA TRP A 536 -12.60 -8.78 7.01
C TRP A 536 -13.40 -7.49 6.84
N HIS A 537 -12.84 -6.46 6.21
CA HIS A 537 -13.48 -5.15 6.11
C HIS A 537 -14.70 -5.24 5.19
N THR A 538 -15.85 -4.73 5.64
CA THR A 538 -17.13 -4.86 4.97
C THR A 538 -17.80 -3.50 4.81
N SER A 539 -18.23 -3.19 3.58
CA SER A 539 -19.14 -2.08 3.33
C SER A 539 -20.57 -2.51 3.65
N LEU A 540 -21.18 -1.95 4.69
CA LEU A 540 -22.62 -2.06 4.91
C LEU A 540 -23.33 -0.93 4.15
N GLN A 541 -24.09 -1.33 3.14
CA GLN A 541 -24.85 -0.43 2.28
C GLN A 541 -26.32 -0.41 2.69
N TYR A 542 -26.96 0.76 2.59
CA TYR A 542 -28.42 0.90 2.72
C TYR A 542 -28.96 1.52 1.44
N ALA A 543 -29.96 0.88 0.83
CA ALA A 543 -30.52 1.27 -0.49
C ALA A 543 -29.45 1.42 -1.60
N GLY A 544 -28.35 0.66 -1.52
CA GLY A 544 -27.25 0.67 -2.49
C GLY A 544 -26.21 1.80 -2.32
N GLU A 545 -26.31 2.61 -1.25
CA GLU A 545 -25.26 3.55 -0.87
C GLU A 545 -24.46 3.04 0.32
N HIS A 546 -23.14 3.25 0.34
CA HIS A 546 -22.30 2.93 1.50
C HIS A 546 -22.62 3.85 2.69
N VAL A 547 -22.93 3.23 3.84
CA VAL A 547 -23.45 3.93 5.02
C VAL A 547 -22.65 3.64 6.29
N CYS A 548 -22.25 2.38 6.51
CA CYS A 548 -21.42 1.98 7.66
C CYS A 548 -20.27 1.10 7.21
N ASP A 549 -19.19 1.15 7.98
CA ASP A 549 -18.16 0.11 7.96
C ASP A 549 -18.58 -1.06 8.87
N GLY A 550 -17.91 -2.21 8.72
CA GLY A 550 -18.06 -3.36 9.60
C GLY A 550 -16.96 -4.39 9.38
N ALA A 551 -16.89 -5.39 10.26
CA ALA A 551 -15.89 -6.46 10.21
C ALA A 551 -16.50 -7.86 10.31
N ILE A 552 -16.10 -8.76 9.41
CA ILE A 552 -16.50 -10.17 9.41
C ILE A 552 -15.88 -10.88 10.60
N ILE A 553 -16.68 -11.42 11.52
CA ILE A 553 -16.20 -12.20 12.67
C ILE A 553 -16.43 -13.71 12.49
N THR A 554 -17.42 -14.10 11.68
CA THR A 554 -17.68 -15.50 11.28
C THR A 554 -18.28 -15.52 9.87
N GLU A 555 -18.58 -16.71 9.32
CA GLU A 555 -19.24 -16.83 8.02
C GLU A 555 -20.64 -16.19 7.95
N LYS A 556 -21.34 -15.98 9.08
CA LYS A 556 -22.69 -15.38 9.11
C LYS A 556 -22.78 -14.02 9.79
N TRP A 557 -21.74 -13.62 10.52
CA TRP A 557 -21.82 -12.47 11.44
C TRP A 557 -20.80 -11.39 11.10
N ILE A 558 -21.30 -10.17 10.94
CA ILE A 558 -20.51 -8.94 10.82
C ILE A 558 -20.75 -8.08 12.06
N LEU A 559 -19.67 -7.49 12.58
CA LEU A 559 -19.68 -6.58 13.72
C LEU A 559 -19.61 -5.12 13.24
N THR A 560 -20.42 -4.24 13.82
CA THR A 560 -20.45 -2.80 13.53
C THR A 560 -20.93 -2.00 14.77
N THR A 561 -21.13 -0.69 14.67
CA THR A 561 -21.66 0.16 15.76
C THR A 561 -23.18 0.30 15.71
N ALA A 562 -23.82 0.34 16.88
CA ALA A 562 -25.26 0.55 17.02
C ALA A 562 -25.71 1.93 16.50
N SER A 563 -24.91 2.97 16.76
CA SER A 563 -25.09 4.35 16.31
C SER A 563 -25.26 4.46 14.80
N CYS A 564 -24.61 3.58 14.04
CA CYS A 564 -24.71 3.56 12.59
C CYS A 564 -26.01 2.89 12.09
N VAL A 565 -26.58 1.94 12.83
CA VAL A 565 -27.72 1.10 12.36
C VAL A 565 -29.06 1.40 13.03
N PHE A 566 -29.09 1.88 14.28
CA PHE A 566 -30.31 1.89 15.13
C PHE A 566 -31.51 2.69 14.57
N ASN A 567 -31.26 3.66 13.69
CA ASN A 567 -32.29 4.49 13.07
C ASN A 567 -32.86 3.93 11.74
N ARG A 568 -32.34 2.80 11.21
CA ARG A 568 -32.79 2.23 9.93
C ARG A 568 -33.36 0.83 10.12
N LYS A 569 -34.70 0.74 10.12
CA LYS A 569 -35.46 -0.47 10.55
C LYS A 569 -35.82 -1.46 9.44
N LEU A 570 -35.51 -1.18 8.18
CA LEU A 570 -35.83 -2.05 7.05
C LEU A 570 -34.62 -2.90 6.67
N ASN A 571 -34.60 -4.15 7.12
CA ASN A 571 -33.50 -5.10 6.87
C ASN A 571 -33.31 -5.37 5.37
N ASP A 572 -34.40 -5.48 4.60
CA ASP A 572 -34.39 -5.75 3.15
C ASP A 572 -33.64 -4.71 2.31
N LEU A 573 -33.39 -3.51 2.86
CA LEU A 573 -32.62 -2.45 2.21
C LEU A 573 -31.13 -2.48 2.56
N TRP A 574 -30.71 -3.31 3.53
CA TRP A 574 -29.32 -3.47 3.94
C TRP A 574 -28.62 -4.57 3.14
N LEU A 575 -27.44 -4.25 2.64
CA LEU A 575 -26.58 -5.15 1.89
C LEU A 575 -25.16 -5.11 2.45
N ALA A 576 -24.61 -6.25 2.84
CA ALA A 576 -23.20 -6.39 3.20
C ALA A 576 -22.38 -6.72 1.95
N ILE A 577 -21.33 -5.93 1.68
CA ILE A 577 -20.32 -6.25 0.67
C ILE A 577 -18.97 -6.43 1.37
N PRO A 578 -18.64 -7.65 1.82
CA PRO A 578 -17.32 -7.99 2.37
C PRO A 578 -16.20 -7.93 1.32
N GLY A 579 -14.97 -7.64 1.76
CA GLY A 579 -13.75 -7.74 0.94
C GLY A 579 -13.60 -6.71 -0.18
N ILE A 580 -14.59 -5.82 -0.37
CA ILE A 580 -14.57 -4.77 -1.40
C ILE A 580 -13.46 -3.74 -1.11
N HIS A 581 -12.73 -3.33 -2.16
CA HIS A 581 -11.78 -2.23 -2.10
C HIS A 581 -12.39 -0.91 -2.62
N ASP A 582 -12.96 -0.94 -3.82
CA ASP A 582 -13.50 0.25 -4.50
C ASP A 582 -15.02 0.20 -4.60
N LEU A 583 -15.71 1.10 -3.90
CA LEU A 583 -17.16 1.28 -3.89
C LEU A 583 -17.74 1.65 -5.27
N SER A 584 -16.93 2.12 -6.21
CA SER A 584 -17.37 2.36 -7.60
C SER A 584 -17.45 1.09 -8.45
N TRP A 585 -16.89 -0.03 -7.98
CA TRP A 585 -16.78 -1.28 -8.73
C TRP A 585 -17.68 -2.38 -8.16
N LEU A 586 -18.75 -2.70 -8.90
CA LEU A 586 -19.80 -3.66 -8.48
C LEU A 586 -19.56 -5.11 -8.94
N GLY A 587 -18.36 -5.42 -9.45
CA GLY A 587 -17.98 -6.74 -9.96
C GLY A 587 -17.59 -7.74 -8.86
N HIS A 588 -17.80 -9.04 -9.17
CA HIS A 588 -17.31 -10.29 -8.53
C HIS A 588 -17.30 -10.49 -6.99
N ASN A 589 -17.35 -9.47 -6.15
CA ASN A 589 -17.38 -9.59 -4.69
C ASN A 589 -18.66 -10.29 -4.21
N GLN A 590 -18.55 -11.10 -3.16
CA GLN A 590 -19.73 -11.70 -2.52
C GLN A 590 -20.62 -10.61 -1.94
N LYS A 591 -21.94 -10.81 -2.03
CA LYS A 591 -22.95 -9.90 -1.50
C LYS A 591 -23.81 -10.68 -0.51
N GLY A 592 -23.77 -10.28 0.77
CA GLY A 592 -24.59 -10.87 1.81
C GLY A 592 -25.85 -10.04 2.02
N LEU A 593 -27.02 -10.66 1.82
CA LEU A 593 -28.29 -10.07 2.24
C LEU A 593 -28.35 -10.06 3.78
N VAL A 594 -28.81 -8.95 4.35
CA VAL A 594 -28.92 -8.82 5.81
C VAL A 594 -30.25 -9.37 6.28
N LYS A 595 -30.20 -10.46 7.04
CA LYS A 595 -31.36 -11.11 7.64
C LYS A 595 -31.88 -10.31 8.85
N GLN A 596 -30.98 -9.92 9.75
CA GLN A 596 -31.30 -9.03 10.87
C GLN A 596 -30.11 -8.24 11.39
N ILE A 597 -30.41 -7.14 12.07
CA ILE A 597 -29.44 -6.30 12.77
C ILE A 597 -29.83 -6.23 14.24
N ILE A 598 -28.90 -6.59 15.12
CA ILE A 598 -29.09 -6.68 16.57
C ILE A 598 -28.16 -5.65 17.24
N PRO A 599 -28.61 -4.40 17.46
CA PRO A 599 -27.89 -3.44 18.28
C PRO A 599 -27.94 -3.86 19.76
N HIS A 600 -26.89 -3.54 20.53
CA HIS A 600 -26.86 -3.85 21.95
C HIS A 600 -28.03 -3.15 22.70
N PRO A 601 -28.81 -3.87 23.53
CA PRO A 601 -30.06 -3.35 24.09
C PRO A 601 -29.88 -2.15 25.04
N SER A 602 -28.70 -1.97 25.61
CA SER A 602 -28.35 -0.82 26.46
C SER A 602 -27.76 0.39 25.70
N PHE A 603 -27.70 0.35 24.36
CA PHE A 603 -27.19 1.47 23.56
C PHE A 603 -28.07 2.71 23.70
N THR A 604 -27.46 3.88 23.88
CA THR A 604 -28.16 5.17 23.79
C THR A 604 -27.37 6.19 22.98
N GLY A 605 -27.99 6.77 21.95
CA GLY A 605 -27.38 7.82 21.11
C GLY A 605 -27.15 9.18 21.80
N GLN A 606 -27.35 9.27 23.12
CA GLN A 606 -27.01 10.47 23.93
C GLN A 606 -25.59 10.40 24.51
N THR A 607 -25.12 9.20 24.84
CA THR A 607 -23.79 8.95 25.43
C THR A 607 -22.86 8.17 24.51
N ASN A 608 -23.43 7.53 23.48
CA ASN A 608 -22.75 6.54 22.63
C ASN A 608 -22.07 5.41 23.43
N ASP A 609 -22.56 5.16 24.65
CA ASP A 609 -22.16 4.00 25.46
C ASP A 609 -22.91 2.76 24.97
N PHE A 610 -22.28 1.59 25.09
CA PHE A 610 -22.74 0.32 24.48
C PHE A 610 -22.91 0.39 22.95
N ASP A 611 -22.08 1.19 22.26
CA ASP A 611 -22.19 1.40 20.81
C ASP A 611 -21.65 0.22 19.96
N ILE A 612 -22.38 -0.90 19.97
CA ILE A 612 -22.05 -2.13 19.24
C ILE A 612 -23.30 -2.81 18.70
N ALA A 613 -23.21 -3.38 17.51
CA ALA A 613 -24.27 -4.13 16.85
C ALA A 613 -23.71 -5.33 16.07
N LEU A 614 -24.52 -6.39 16.00
CA LEU A 614 -24.28 -7.54 15.15
C LEU A 614 -25.22 -7.51 13.94
N VAL A 615 -24.70 -7.89 12.78
CA VAL A 615 -25.44 -8.05 11.52
C VAL A 615 -25.39 -9.54 11.16
N GLU A 616 -26.56 -10.19 11.13
CA GLU A 616 -26.70 -11.56 10.66
C GLU A 616 -26.97 -11.56 9.14
N LEU A 617 -26.23 -12.39 8.41
CA LEU A 617 -26.43 -12.61 6.99
C LEU A 617 -27.40 -13.77 6.75
N ASP A 618 -28.20 -13.66 5.69
CA ASP A 618 -29.18 -14.69 5.29
C ASP A 618 -28.49 -15.96 4.76
N GLU A 619 -27.37 -15.79 4.04
CA GLU A 619 -26.49 -16.87 3.55
C GLU A 619 -25.08 -16.76 4.14
N SER A 620 -24.42 -17.90 4.37
CA SER A 620 -23.02 -17.95 4.83
C SER A 620 -22.03 -17.47 3.76
N LEU A 621 -21.12 -16.60 4.19
CA LEU A 621 -19.96 -16.18 3.40
C LEU A 621 -19.06 -17.36 3.05
N GLN A 622 -18.48 -17.30 1.84
CA GLN A 622 -17.55 -18.30 1.34
C GLN A 622 -16.13 -17.73 1.41
N PHE A 623 -15.41 -18.07 2.49
CA PHE A 623 -14.07 -17.54 2.71
C PHE A 623 -13.08 -17.95 1.61
N ASN A 624 -12.25 -17.00 1.20
CA ASN A 624 -11.28 -17.12 0.12
C ASN A 624 -10.09 -16.18 0.39
N GLY A 625 -9.30 -15.81 -0.64
CA GLY A 625 -8.17 -14.89 -0.46
C GLY A 625 -8.56 -13.44 -0.17
N ASP A 626 -9.78 -13.06 -0.54
CA ASP A 626 -10.29 -11.69 -0.52
C ASP A 626 -11.25 -11.43 0.65
N ILE A 627 -11.87 -12.49 1.17
CA ILE A 627 -12.88 -12.49 2.23
C ILE A 627 -12.46 -13.47 3.32
N PHE A 628 -12.12 -12.97 4.51
CA PHE A 628 -11.60 -13.78 5.62
C PHE A 628 -11.91 -13.11 6.98
N PRO A 629 -12.25 -13.85 8.05
CA PRO A 629 -12.72 -13.27 9.31
C PRO A 629 -11.57 -12.65 10.15
N ILE A 630 -11.87 -11.58 10.89
CA ILE A 630 -10.99 -11.03 11.92
C ILE A 630 -11.14 -11.82 13.23
N CYS A 631 -10.06 -12.00 13.99
CA CYS A 631 -10.19 -12.63 15.31
C CYS A 631 -10.86 -11.71 16.31
N LEU A 632 -11.75 -12.28 17.13
CA LEU A 632 -12.17 -11.64 18.38
C LEU A 632 -11.01 -11.66 19.40
N PRO A 633 -10.83 -10.59 20.17
CA PRO A 633 -9.79 -10.51 21.19
C PRO A 633 -10.21 -11.30 22.44
N GLY A 634 -9.27 -11.61 23.33
CA GLY A 634 -9.59 -12.23 24.61
C GLY A 634 -10.54 -11.35 25.45
N LYS A 635 -11.47 -11.97 26.18
CA LYS A 635 -12.39 -11.28 27.09
C LYS A 635 -11.65 -10.31 28.02
N ASN A 636 -12.07 -9.05 28.05
CA ASN A 636 -11.46 -7.96 28.83
C ASN A 636 -9.95 -7.76 28.60
N SER A 637 -9.38 -8.27 27.51
CA SER A 637 -8.00 -7.97 27.13
C SER A 637 -7.83 -6.47 26.84
N GLU A 638 -6.63 -5.97 27.09
CA GLU A 638 -6.29 -4.56 26.91
C GLU A 638 -5.12 -4.41 25.94
N VAL A 639 -5.17 -3.37 25.12
CA VAL A 639 -4.04 -2.95 24.29
C VAL A 639 -3.28 -1.87 25.06
N ALA A 640 -1.96 -2.00 25.17
CA ALA A 640 -1.15 -1.01 25.86
C ALA A 640 -1.23 0.36 25.18
N ALA A 641 -1.21 1.44 25.97
CA ALA A 641 -1.14 2.80 25.42
C ALA A 641 0.14 2.97 24.56
N ALA A 642 0.02 3.76 23.48
CA ALA A 642 1.00 3.93 22.41
C ALA A 642 1.27 2.69 21.53
N SER A 643 0.61 1.55 21.72
CA SER A 643 0.60 0.48 20.71
C SER A 643 0.01 1.00 19.40
N LEU A 644 0.60 0.65 18.27
CA LEU A 644 0.05 0.98 16.96
C LEU A 644 -0.99 -0.08 16.56
N CYS A 645 -2.17 0.39 16.22
CA CYS A 645 -3.25 -0.39 15.62
C CYS A 645 -3.68 0.30 14.32
N VAL A 646 -4.39 -0.41 13.46
CA VAL A 646 -4.83 0.12 12.16
C VAL A 646 -6.33 0.36 12.17
N VAL A 647 -6.76 1.50 11.65
CA VAL A 647 -8.14 1.76 11.24
C VAL A 647 -8.21 1.71 9.71
N SER A 648 -9.19 1.00 9.18
CA SER A 648 -9.56 1.04 7.76
C SER A 648 -10.97 1.61 7.58
N GLY A 649 -11.26 2.19 6.41
CA GLY A 649 -12.58 2.72 6.06
C GLY A 649 -12.57 3.71 4.88
N TRP A 650 -13.74 4.02 4.32
CA TRP A 650 -13.87 4.93 3.16
C TRP A 650 -14.03 6.41 3.55
N GLY A 651 -14.26 6.69 4.84
CA GLY A 651 -14.51 8.04 5.38
C GLY A 651 -13.28 8.85 5.75
N LEU A 652 -12.09 8.23 5.79
CA LEU A 652 -10.89 8.73 6.47
C LEU A 652 -10.23 9.99 5.85
N ARG A 653 -10.96 10.85 5.12
CA ARG A 653 -10.47 12.10 4.53
C ARG A 653 -11.18 13.35 5.08
N GLY A 654 -10.91 13.69 6.34
CA GLY A 654 -11.21 15.02 6.90
C GLY A 654 -12.69 15.43 6.93
N LYS A 655 -12.96 16.74 7.07
CA LYS A 655 -14.33 17.30 7.11
C LYS A 655 -14.78 17.99 5.82
N GLU A 656 -13.86 18.22 4.88
CA GLU A 656 -14.10 19.02 3.67
C GLU A 656 -13.63 18.32 2.37
N ALA A 657 -13.07 17.11 2.44
CA ALA A 657 -12.72 16.34 1.25
C ALA A 657 -13.79 15.28 0.95
N GLU A 658 -13.98 14.98 -0.33
CA GLU A 658 -14.91 13.94 -0.77
C GLU A 658 -14.53 12.58 -0.20
N LYS A 659 -15.54 11.78 0.19
CA LYS A 659 -15.35 10.39 0.66
C LYS A 659 -14.59 9.62 -0.42
N SER A 660 -13.57 8.86 -0.03
CA SER A 660 -12.83 8.04 -0.98
C SER A 660 -13.72 6.91 -1.49
N THR A 661 -13.76 6.67 -2.80
CA THR A 661 -14.40 5.45 -3.33
C THR A 661 -13.59 4.20 -2.95
N LYS A 662 -12.29 4.35 -2.71
CA LYS A 662 -11.37 3.26 -2.36
C LYS A 662 -11.06 3.19 -0.88
N LEU A 663 -10.92 1.97 -0.36
CA LEU A 663 -10.64 1.71 1.05
C LEU A 663 -9.35 2.43 1.45
N GLN A 664 -9.41 3.19 2.54
CA GLN A 664 -8.24 3.83 3.13
C GLN A 664 -7.83 3.07 4.39
N GLN A 665 -6.57 3.24 4.80
CA GLN A 665 -5.98 2.70 6.02
C GLN A 665 -5.16 3.78 6.75
N HIS A 666 -5.06 3.66 8.07
CA HIS A 666 -4.33 4.60 8.92
C HIS A 666 -3.78 3.90 10.17
N GLU A 667 -2.47 3.98 10.41
CA GLU A 667 -1.89 3.55 11.68
C GLU A 667 -2.16 4.60 12.75
N VAL A 668 -2.77 4.19 13.86
CA VAL A 668 -3.12 5.06 14.99
C VAL A 668 -2.58 4.50 16.30
N PRO A 669 -1.94 5.33 17.15
CA PRO A 669 -1.52 4.92 18.48
C PRO A 669 -2.72 4.87 19.43
N ILE A 670 -2.81 3.82 20.25
CA ILE A 670 -3.78 3.74 21.35
C ILE A 670 -3.50 4.86 22.36
N PHE A 671 -4.51 5.67 22.67
CA PHE A 671 -4.39 6.79 23.58
C PHE A 671 -4.61 6.34 25.03
N ALA A 672 -3.80 6.87 25.97
CA ALA A 672 -3.91 6.49 27.38
C ALA A 672 -5.30 6.86 27.95
N VAL A 673 -5.92 5.93 28.68
CA VAL A 673 -7.32 6.04 29.17
C VAL A 673 -7.53 7.32 29.99
N ASP A 674 -6.63 7.63 30.94
CA ASP A 674 -6.71 8.84 31.76
C ASP A 674 -6.58 10.12 30.93
N ALA A 675 -5.72 10.10 29.90
CA ALA A 675 -5.56 11.23 28.98
C ALA A 675 -6.81 11.41 28.09
N CYS A 676 -7.46 10.32 27.66
CA CYS A 676 -8.71 10.41 26.91
C CYS A 676 -9.88 10.90 27.79
N LYS A 677 -10.06 10.31 28.98
CA LYS A 677 -11.00 10.78 30.01
C LYS A 677 -10.77 12.27 30.32
N ALA A 678 -9.51 12.72 30.36
CA ALA A 678 -9.15 14.12 30.55
C ALA A 678 -9.50 15.04 29.38
N LEU A 679 -9.42 14.55 28.14
CA LEU A 679 -9.66 15.31 26.90
C LEU A 679 -11.15 15.49 26.59
N TYR A 680 -11.99 14.54 27.03
CA TYR A 680 -13.43 14.50 26.77
C TYR A 680 -14.32 14.77 28.00
N ARG A 681 -13.77 15.36 29.08
CA ARG A 681 -14.51 15.72 30.32
C ARG A 681 -15.80 16.55 30.12
N GLN A 682 -15.98 17.19 28.97
CA GLN A 682 -17.15 18.03 28.66
C GLN A 682 -18.21 17.30 27.81
N HIS A 683 -17.99 16.05 27.40
CA HIS A 683 -18.99 15.27 26.65
C HIS A 683 -20.02 14.65 27.61
N PRO A 684 -21.34 14.67 27.31
CA PRO A 684 -22.34 13.96 28.08
C PRO A 684 -22.02 12.46 28.17
N GLY A 685 -22.00 11.89 29.39
CA GLY A 685 -21.60 10.49 29.62
C GLY A 685 -20.08 10.25 29.75
N GLY A 686 -19.24 11.11 29.17
CA GLY A 686 -17.78 11.00 29.24
C GLY A 686 -17.21 9.79 28.49
N ILE A 687 -16.02 9.33 28.90
CA ILE A 687 -15.38 8.12 28.37
C ILE A 687 -15.58 7.00 29.40
N THR A 688 -16.36 5.98 29.03
CA THR A 688 -16.65 4.82 29.89
C THR A 688 -15.57 3.75 29.74
N ASP A 689 -15.55 2.74 30.62
CA ASP A 689 -14.59 1.63 30.52
C ASP A 689 -14.90 0.63 29.38
N ARG A 690 -16.02 0.85 28.68
CA ARG A 690 -16.41 0.20 27.40
C ARG A 690 -15.93 0.99 26.17
N MET A 691 -15.22 2.10 26.36
CA MET A 691 -14.63 2.90 25.31
C MET A 691 -13.10 2.87 25.39
N LEU A 692 -12.46 2.99 24.24
CA LEU A 692 -11.04 3.31 24.12
C LEU A 692 -10.86 4.47 23.15
N CYS A 693 -9.67 5.04 23.08
CA CYS A 693 -9.38 6.12 22.14
C CYS A 693 -8.07 5.85 21.41
N ALA A 694 -7.95 6.32 20.16
CA ALA A 694 -6.75 6.16 19.35
C ALA A 694 -6.56 7.36 18.40
N GLY A 695 -5.33 7.59 17.95
CA GLY A 695 -4.99 8.66 17.00
C GLY A 695 -4.22 9.84 17.60
N ILE A 696 -3.80 10.77 16.73
CA ILE A 696 -2.85 11.84 17.07
C ILE A 696 -3.58 13.14 17.43
N GLY A 697 -3.50 13.52 18.72
CA GLY A 697 -4.22 14.67 19.29
C GLY A 697 -3.58 16.05 19.05
N THR A 698 -3.11 16.36 17.84
CA THR A 698 -2.53 17.68 17.52
C THR A 698 -3.56 18.62 16.89
N GLY A 699 -4.06 19.60 17.65
CA GLY A 699 -5.09 20.55 17.23
C GLY A 699 -4.70 21.60 16.17
N GLN A 700 -3.70 21.33 15.33
CA GLN A 700 -3.35 22.12 14.14
C GLN A 700 -2.58 21.24 13.14
N GLY A 701 -3.33 20.59 12.27
CA GLY A 701 -2.87 19.69 11.20
C GLY A 701 -4.09 19.01 10.59
N ASN A 702 -3.98 18.46 9.38
CA ASN A 702 -5.04 17.68 8.73
C ASN A 702 -5.17 16.27 9.36
N SER A 703 -5.33 16.18 10.69
CA SER A 703 -5.68 14.94 11.35
C SER A 703 -7.03 14.45 10.84
N SER A 704 -7.11 13.17 10.47
CA SER A 704 -8.33 12.61 9.90
C SER A 704 -9.50 12.76 10.86
N CYS A 705 -10.60 13.33 10.37
CA CYS A 705 -11.64 13.89 11.22
C CYS A 705 -13.05 13.59 10.69
N SER A 706 -13.22 12.37 10.18
CA SER A 706 -14.48 11.70 9.84
C SER A 706 -14.25 10.18 9.75
N GLU A 707 -13.90 9.52 10.86
CA GLU A 707 -13.94 8.05 10.87
C GLU A 707 -15.40 7.60 10.68
N GLN A 708 -15.64 6.69 9.74
CA GLN A 708 -16.98 6.18 9.47
C GLN A 708 -17.37 5.20 10.57
N SER A 709 -18.59 5.36 11.09
CA SER A 709 -19.09 4.55 12.19
C SER A 709 -19.11 3.06 11.80
N GLY A 710 -18.54 2.22 12.66
CA GLY A 710 -18.35 0.79 12.41
C GLY A 710 -16.94 0.39 11.92
N GLY A 711 -16.06 1.37 11.63
CA GLY A 711 -14.70 1.11 11.14
C GLY A 711 -13.88 0.27 12.13
N PRO A 712 -13.28 -0.87 11.72
CA PRO A 712 -12.57 -1.73 12.64
C PRO A 712 -11.21 -1.14 13.01
N LEU A 713 -10.94 -1.04 14.31
CA LEU A 713 -9.60 -0.81 14.85
C LEU A 713 -8.99 -2.17 15.18
N VAL A 714 -8.08 -2.63 14.31
CA VAL A 714 -7.41 -3.92 14.42
C VAL A 714 -5.98 -3.76 14.91
N CYS A 715 -5.56 -4.63 15.83
CA CYS A 715 -4.21 -4.65 16.37
C CYS A 715 -3.56 -6.00 16.05
N LEU A 716 -2.27 -5.99 15.71
CA LEU A 716 -1.51 -7.22 15.47
C LEU A 716 -1.15 -7.87 16.81
N LEU A 717 -1.58 -9.12 17.02
CA LEU A 717 -1.16 -9.95 18.15
C LEU A 717 0.18 -10.60 17.80
N GLU A 718 1.29 -9.92 18.09
CA GLU A 718 2.63 -10.33 17.64
C GLU A 718 3.02 -11.76 18.05
N GLU A 719 2.62 -12.22 19.24
CA GLU A 719 2.84 -13.60 19.72
C GLU A 719 2.21 -14.69 18.82
N LYS A 720 1.17 -14.32 18.05
CA LYS A 720 0.40 -15.23 17.20
C LYS A 720 0.50 -14.91 15.71
N GLY A 721 1.01 -13.73 15.33
CA GLY A 721 1.10 -13.28 13.94
C GLY A 721 -0.26 -12.99 13.27
N ILE A 722 -1.32 -12.79 14.06
CA ILE A 722 -2.70 -12.57 13.59
C ILE A 722 -3.25 -11.22 14.07
N TYR A 723 -4.13 -10.61 13.28
CA TYR A 723 -4.87 -9.43 13.70
C TYR A 723 -6.08 -9.79 14.56
N ALA A 724 -6.39 -8.97 15.56
CA ALA A 724 -7.64 -9.03 16.30
C ALA A 724 -8.31 -7.65 16.39
N ILE A 725 -9.64 -7.62 16.43
CA ILE A 725 -10.43 -6.38 16.48
C ILE A 725 -10.59 -5.89 17.93
N PHE A 726 -9.97 -4.77 18.28
CA PHE A 726 -10.03 -4.20 19.63
C PHE A 726 -10.99 -3.02 19.75
N GLY A 727 -11.28 -2.33 18.66
CA GLY A 727 -12.19 -1.20 18.62
C GLY A 727 -13.09 -1.18 17.39
N LEU A 728 -14.21 -0.46 17.51
CA LEU A 728 -15.07 -0.05 16.40
C LEU A 728 -15.22 1.47 16.45
N ALA A 729 -14.94 2.17 15.35
CA ALA A 729 -15.02 3.63 15.27
C ALA A 729 -16.45 4.07 15.58
N SER A 730 -16.61 4.87 16.64
CA SER A 730 -17.93 5.20 17.21
C SER A 730 -18.21 6.70 17.10
N TRP A 731 -17.38 7.55 17.72
CA TRP A 731 -17.56 9.02 17.68
C TRP A 731 -16.27 9.81 17.87
N GLY A 732 -16.30 11.10 17.58
CA GLY A 732 -15.18 12.02 17.81
C GLY A 732 -15.60 13.49 17.72
N ILE A 733 -14.89 14.38 18.41
CA ILE A 733 -15.20 15.82 18.45
C ILE A 733 -13.95 16.64 18.14
N ASN A 734 -14.07 17.56 17.17
CA ASN A 734 -13.05 18.57 16.83
C ASN A 734 -11.63 18.00 16.61
N CYS A 735 -11.53 16.88 15.91
CA CYS A 735 -10.28 16.28 15.44
C CYS A 735 -9.28 15.95 16.56
N LYS A 736 -9.84 15.68 17.75
CA LYS A 736 -9.22 14.92 18.84
C LYS A 736 -9.09 13.44 18.44
N PRO A 737 -8.28 12.63 19.16
CA PRO A 737 -8.22 11.18 18.96
C PRO A 737 -9.62 10.56 18.93
N GLY A 738 -9.88 9.67 17.97
CA GLY A 738 -11.16 9.00 17.80
C GLY A 738 -11.54 8.20 19.04
N VAL A 739 -12.84 8.05 19.29
CA VAL A 739 -13.39 7.23 20.36
C VAL A 739 -14.02 5.99 19.73
N TYR A 740 -13.61 4.82 20.23
CA TYR A 740 -13.98 3.52 19.70
C TYR A 740 -14.65 2.69 20.79
N THR A 741 -15.62 1.87 20.41
CA THR A 741 -16.20 0.87 21.31
C THR A 741 -15.19 -0.24 21.58
N LYS A 742 -14.80 -0.45 22.85
CA LYS A 742 -13.80 -1.44 23.27
C LYS A 742 -14.38 -2.86 23.16
N VAL A 743 -14.17 -3.51 22.01
CA VAL A 743 -14.71 -4.84 21.70
C VAL A 743 -14.42 -5.91 22.77
N PRO A 744 -13.25 -5.96 23.44
CA PRO A 744 -13.00 -6.90 24.54
C PRO A 744 -14.03 -6.87 25.69
N SER A 745 -14.74 -5.75 25.87
CA SER A 745 -15.78 -5.58 26.89
C SER A 745 -17.15 -6.15 26.48
N PHE A 746 -17.29 -6.64 25.25
CA PHE A 746 -18.55 -7.16 24.68
C PHE A 746 -18.45 -8.60 24.17
N VAL A 747 -17.28 -9.26 24.29
CA VAL A 747 -17.06 -10.63 23.80
C VAL A 747 -18.11 -11.61 24.33
N ASP A 748 -18.44 -11.57 25.63
CA ASP A 748 -19.53 -12.38 26.21
C ASP A 748 -20.88 -12.24 25.48
N TRP A 749 -21.22 -11.00 25.10
CA TRP A 749 -22.49 -10.68 24.43
C TRP A 749 -22.47 -11.10 22.96
N ILE A 750 -21.31 -10.95 22.30
CA ILE A 750 -21.08 -11.45 20.94
C ILE A 750 -21.24 -12.97 20.94
N ASP A 751 -20.49 -13.68 21.78
CA ASP A 751 -20.51 -15.15 21.91
C ASP A 751 -21.91 -15.67 22.26
N GLN A 752 -22.64 -14.97 23.15
CA GLN A 752 -24.01 -15.33 23.52
C GLN A 752 -24.96 -15.29 22.32
N ILE A 753 -24.89 -14.25 21.47
CA ILE A 753 -25.78 -14.11 20.31
C ILE A 753 -25.38 -15.07 19.20
N THR A 754 -24.10 -15.14 18.85
CA THR A 754 -23.62 -16.00 17.76
C THR A 754 -23.88 -17.48 18.06
N SER A 755 -23.62 -17.93 19.29
CA SER A 755 -23.85 -19.31 19.72
C SER A 755 -25.33 -19.66 19.89
N ALA A 756 -26.18 -18.72 20.33
CA ALA A 756 -27.62 -18.96 20.46
C ALA A 756 -28.28 -19.24 19.10
N THR A 757 -27.82 -18.61 18.03
CA THR A 757 -28.36 -18.82 16.69
C THR A 757 -27.92 -20.17 16.08
N GLU A 758 -26.77 -20.72 16.47
CA GLU A 758 -26.35 -22.07 16.06
C GLU A 758 -27.17 -23.19 16.73
N GLN A 759 -27.60 -22.98 17.99
CA GLN A 759 -28.42 -23.97 18.70
C GLN A 759 -29.83 -24.15 18.11
N ILE A 760 -30.37 -23.13 17.43
CA ILE A 760 -31.69 -23.20 16.77
C ILE A 760 -31.69 -24.19 15.59
N TYR A 761 -30.55 -24.45 14.95
CA TYR A 761 -30.42 -25.39 13.83
C TYR A 761 -30.00 -26.81 14.24
N SER A 762 -29.80 -27.06 15.54
CA SER A 762 -29.38 -28.38 16.06
C SER A 762 -30.51 -29.22 16.66
N SER A 763 -31.76 -28.73 16.64
CA SER A 763 -32.92 -29.42 17.26
C SER A 763 -33.98 -29.95 16.29
N ASP A 764 -33.92 -29.65 14.99
CA ASP A 764 -34.80 -30.26 13.98
C ASP A 764 -34.21 -31.58 13.47
N GLY A 765 -34.32 -32.61 14.31
CA GLY A 765 -33.65 -33.90 14.10
C GLY A 765 -34.21 -35.09 14.88
N ASP A 766 -35.51 -35.10 15.23
CA ASP A 766 -36.15 -36.28 15.82
C ASP A 766 -37.31 -36.84 14.95
N PRO A 767 -37.10 -37.95 14.22
CA PRO A 767 -38.11 -38.56 13.37
C PRO A 767 -38.93 -39.62 14.12
N ASN A 768 -39.63 -39.29 15.23
CA ASN A 768 -40.71 -40.13 15.80
C ASN A 768 -41.61 -39.45 16.87
N ALA A 769 -42.63 -38.70 16.45
CA ALA A 769 -43.78 -38.41 17.33
C ALA A 769 -45.09 -38.18 16.55
N HIS A 770 -45.92 -39.22 16.45
CA HIS A 770 -47.30 -39.11 15.98
C HIS A 770 -48.26 -38.73 17.13
N ASN A 771 -49.24 -37.89 16.85
CA ASN A 771 -50.49 -37.67 17.60
C ASN A 771 -50.38 -37.03 19.01
N LYS A 772 -50.89 -35.80 19.18
CA LYS A 772 -52.31 -35.63 19.57
C LYS A 772 -52.85 -34.19 19.49
N MET A 773 -54.16 -34.15 19.44
CA MET A 773 -55.07 -33.00 19.41
C MET A 773 -55.18 -32.24 20.75
N GLU A 774 -55.86 -31.09 20.64
CA GLU A 774 -56.70 -30.41 21.65
C GLU A 774 -56.02 -29.48 22.68
N ASN A 775 -56.46 -28.21 22.61
CA ASN A 775 -57.13 -27.41 23.66
C ASN A 775 -56.46 -27.29 25.06
N THR A 776 -56.55 -26.17 25.78
CA THR A 776 -57.62 -25.16 25.81
C THR A 776 -57.11 -23.85 26.46
N GLU A 777 -57.84 -22.74 26.26
CA GLU A 777 -58.05 -21.64 27.23
C GLU A 777 -56.86 -20.82 27.79
N GLN A 778 -57.02 -19.54 28.18
CA GLN A 778 -57.90 -18.44 27.78
C GLN A 778 -57.41 -17.15 28.50
N GLU A 779 -58.10 -16.03 28.27
CA GLU A 779 -58.01 -14.75 29.01
C GLU A 779 -56.70 -13.93 28.81
N GLY A 780 -56.75 -12.64 28.44
CA GLY A 780 -57.92 -11.85 28.04
C GLY A 780 -57.56 -10.46 27.51
N THR A 781 -58.42 -9.98 26.60
CA THR A 781 -59.13 -8.67 26.64
C THR A 781 -58.36 -7.35 26.85
N ALA A 782 -58.71 -6.25 26.17
CA ALA A 782 -59.65 -6.02 25.06
C ALA A 782 -59.55 -4.58 24.50
N GLY A 783 -60.12 -4.38 23.30
CA GLY A 783 -60.56 -3.08 22.75
C GLY A 783 -59.47 -2.30 22.00
N GLY A 784 -59.69 -1.74 20.80
CA GLY A 784 -60.86 -1.62 19.91
C GLY A 784 -60.47 -0.56 18.83
N SER A 785 -61.06 -0.41 17.65
CA SER A 785 -62.32 -0.85 17.02
C SER A 785 -62.06 -0.90 15.48
N SER A 786 -62.55 -1.88 14.71
CA SER A 786 -63.73 -1.81 13.80
C SER A 786 -63.74 -0.64 12.78
N THR A 787 -64.22 -0.74 11.54
CA THR A 787 -65.24 -1.63 10.90
C THR A 787 -65.15 -1.45 9.35
N VAL A 788 -65.22 -2.50 8.51
CA VAL A 788 -66.39 -2.89 7.61
C VAL A 788 -66.75 -1.80 6.55
N GLN A 789 -66.90 -2.02 5.22
CA GLN A 789 -67.49 -3.08 4.37
C GLN A 789 -66.92 -2.97 2.91
N GLY A 790 -67.09 -3.84 1.90
CA GLY A 790 -67.63 -5.22 1.82
C GLY A 790 -68.65 -5.47 0.66
N GLY A 791 -68.21 -5.88 -0.55
CA GLY A 791 -69.13 -6.22 -1.67
C GLY A 791 -68.49 -6.71 -2.99
N LEU A 792 -68.93 -7.88 -3.48
CA LEU A 792 -68.69 -8.51 -4.80
C LEU A 792 -70.08 -8.67 -5.46
N PRO A 793 -70.25 -8.66 -6.81
CA PRO A 793 -70.10 -9.92 -7.56
C PRO A 793 -69.77 -9.81 -9.08
N SER A 794 -69.46 -10.93 -9.74
CA SER A 794 -70.03 -11.18 -11.09
C SER A 794 -69.19 -11.13 -12.37
N ASN A 795 -68.68 -12.26 -12.89
CA ASN A 795 -68.55 -12.64 -14.34
C ASN A 795 -68.30 -11.55 -15.42
N GLY A 796 -67.32 -11.67 -16.32
CA GLY A 796 -66.34 -12.74 -16.54
C GLY A 796 -66.02 -12.91 -18.04
N THR A 797 -64.75 -12.70 -18.41
CA THR A 797 -64.18 -13.03 -19.73
C THR A 797 -62.68 -13.28 -19.56
N SER A 798 -62.12 -14.26 -20.26
CA SER A 798 -60.70 -14.58 -20.14
C SER A 798 -59.83 -13.64 -20.98
N SER A 799 -59.10 -12.75 -20.31
CA SER A 799 -57.85 -12.17 -20.81
C SER A 799 -56.74 -12.50 -19.81
N LYS A 800 -55.52 -12.72 -20.30
CA LYS A 800 -54.35 -12.92 -19.42
C LYS A 800 -53.90 -11.54 -18.93
N GLU A 801 -54.30 -11.17 -17.72
CA GLU A 801 -53.78 -9.95 -17.07
C GLU A 801 -52.32 -10.16 -16.66
N ASN A 802 -51.40 -9.60 -17.45
CA ASN A 802 -50.03 -9.39 -17.03
C ASN A 802 -50.04 -8.48 -15.80
N HIS A 803 -49.74 -9.01 -14.62
CA HIS A 803 -49.56 -8.22 -13.41
C HIS A 803 -48.24 -7.45 -13.50
N TYR A 804 -48.29 -6.22 -14.00
CA TYR A 804 -47.17 -5.27 -13.92
C TYR A 804 -47.03 -4.76 -12.49
N ILE A 805 -45.79 -4.57 -12.03
CA ILE A 805 -45.51 -3.96 -10.74
C ILE A 805 -45.48 -2.44 -10.92
N VAL A 806 -46.48 -1.76 -10.37
CA VAL A 806 -46.65 -0.31 -10.46
C VAL A 806 -45.80 0.40 -9.41
N SER A 807 -44.93 1.32 -9.86
CA SER A 807 -44.14 2.21 -9.03
C SER A 807 -44.67 3.64 -9.10
N SER A 808 -44.86 4.26 -7.94
CA SER A 808 -45.10 5.70 -7.77
C SER A 808 -43.80 6.52 -7.85
N CYS A 809 -43.93 7.85 -7.76
CA CYS A 809 -42.85 8.84 -7.82
C CYS A 809 -42.05 8.90 -6.52
N GLU A 810 -41.09 7.98 -6.39
CA GLU A 810 -40.10 7.90 -5.31
C GLU A 810 -38.78 7.41 -5.91
N ASP A 811 -37.65 7.74 -5.29
CA ASP A 811 -36.31 7.32 -5.75
C ASP A 811 -36.07 5.83 -5.44
N VAL A 812 -36.46 4.93 -6.36
CA VAL A 812 -36.51 3.48 -6.12
C VAL A 812 -35.78 2.64 -7.17
N VAL A 813 -35.34 1.45 -6.75
CA VAL A 813 -34.69 0.45 -7.61
C VAL A 813 -35.68 -0.64 -8.01
N LEU A 814 -35.79 -0.87 -9.32
CA LEU A 814 -36.79 -1.71 -9.95
C LEU A 814 -36.14 -2.96 -10.57
N LEU A 815 -36.30 -4.10 -9.86
CA LEU A 815 -35.62 -5.37 -10.11
C LEU A 815 -36.51 -6.49 -10.70
N LYS A 816 -37.81 -6.23 -10.89
CA LYS A 816 -38.80 -7.22 -11.30
C LYS A 816 -39.38 -6.86 -12.67
N SER A 817 -39.54 -7.83 -13.57
CA SER A 817 -40.05 -7.62 -14.93
C SER A 817 -41.24 -8.55 -15.23
N PRO A 818 -42.26 -8.07 -15.98
CA PRO A 818 -42.40 -6.68 -16.44
C PRO A 818 -42.90 -5.76 -15.32
N GLY A 819 -42.62 -4.47 -15.42
CA GLY A 819 -43.06 -3.48 -14.45
C GLY A 819 -43.51 -2.17 -15.09
N GLU A 820 -44.08 -1.29 -14.28
CA GLU A 820 -44.76 -0.09 -14.69
C GLU A 820 -44.36 1.08 -13.78
N ILE A 821 -44.07 2.22 -14.37
CA ILE A 821 -43.84 3.49 -13.67
C ILE A 821 -45.01 4.39 -14.04
N LYS A 822 -45.79 4.82 -13.06
CA LYS A 822 -46.99 5.62 -13.30
C LYS A 822 -47.10 6.78 -12.31
N MET A 823 -47.31 7.98 -12.86
CA MET A 823 -47.54 9.20 -12.10
C MET A 823 -48.90 9.76 -12.55
N GLU A 824 -49.94 9.61 -11.71
CA GLU A 824 -51.30 10.01 -12.07
C GLU A 824 -51.52 11.53 -11.94
N THR A 825 -52.16 12.12 -12.94
CA THR A 825 -52.50 13.56 -13.06
C THR A 825 -53.79 13.95 -12.33
N LYS A 826 -54.21 13.23 -11.28
CA LYS A 826 -55.51 13.43 -10.62
C LYS A 826 -55.56 14.65 -9.68
N GLY A 827 -55.38 15.84 -10.26
CA GLY A 827 -55.70 17.14 -9.64
C GLY A 827 -54.78 17.57 -8.51
N GLN A 828 -53.65 16.89 -8.27
CA GLN A 828 -52.63 17.33 -7.33
C GLN A 828 -51.54 18.12 -8.07
N MET A 829 -51.29 19.34 -7.62
CA MET A 829 -50.21 20.19 -8.13
C MET A 829 -48.87 19.74 -7.55
N TYR A 830 -47.90 19.42 -8.41
CA TYR A 830 -46.53 19.11 -8.00
C TYR A 830 -45.76 20.42 -7.71
N PRO A 831 -44.99 20.52 -6.61
CA PRO A 831 -44.27 21.75 -6.25
C PRO A 831 -43.03 21.99 -7.12
N ASN A 832 -42.62 23.26 -7.29
CA ASN A 832 -41.37 23.62 -7.98
C ASN A 832 -40.17 22.86 -7.42
N GLY A 833 -39.37 22.25 -8.29
CA GLY A 833 -38.18 21.48 -7.91
C GLY A 833 -38.47 20.02 -7.56
N PHE A 834 -39.70 19.55 -7.76
CA PHE A 834 -40.06 18.14 -7.63
C PHE A 834 -39.32 17.30 -8.69
N SER A 835 -38.73 16.18 -8.26
CA SER A 835 -37.93 15.29 -9.09
C SER A 835 -38.01 13.85 -8.56
N CYS A 836 -38.02 12.87 -9.45
CA CYS A 836 -38.05 11.44 -9.13
C CYS A 836 -37.11 10.65 -10.04
N GLN A 837 -36.46 9.62 -9.49
CA GLN A 837 -35.50 8.78 -10.19
C GLN A 837 -35.78 7.27 -10.00
N TRP A 838 -36.09 6.57 -11.08
CA TRP A 838 -36.21 5.11 -11.07
C TRP A 838 -34.97 4.45 -11.68
N ARG A 839 -34.41 3.46 -10.99
CA ARG A 839 -33.25 2.69 -11.47
C ARG A 839 -33.68 1.27 -11.83
N ILE A 840 -33.74 0.96 -13.13
CA ILE A 840 -34.18 -0.34 -13.64
C ILE A 840 -32.95 -1.22 -13.84
N ILE A 841 -32.91 -2.39 -13.20
CA ILE A 841 -31.78 -3.33 -13.29
C ILE A 841 -32.27 -4.71 -13.72
N ALA A 842 -31.82 -5.17 -14.88
CA ALA A 842 -32.12 -6.49 -15.42
C ALA A 842 -31.09 -7.54 -14.97
N PRO A 843 -31.43 -8.85 -15.02
CA PRO A 843 -30.47 -9.93 -14.85
C PRO A 843 -29.32 -9.89 -15.85
N LYS A 844 -28.22 -10.59 -15.54
CA LYS A 844 -27.05 -10.69 -16.41
C LYS A 844 -27.45 -11.15 -17.82
N TYR A 845 -26.81 -10.60 -18.85
CA TYR A 845 -27.08 -10.84 -20.28
C TYR A 845 -28.48 -10.46 -20.77
N HIS A 846 -29.25 -9.67 -20.03
CA HIS A 846 -30.51 -9.10 -20.50
C HIS A 846 -30.35 -7.62 -20.86
N ILE A 847 -31.12 -7.18 -21.84
CA ILE A 847 -31.35 -5.76 -22.17
C ILE A 847 -32.72 -5.34 -21.65
N ILE A 848 -32.88 -4.04 -21.37
CA ILE A 848 -34.11 -3.44 -20.87
C ILE A 848 -34.83 -2.79 -22.05
N LYS A 849 -36.09 -3.15 -22.25
CA LYS A 849 -37.02 -2.43 -23.09
C LYS A 849 -37.87 -1.52 -22.21
N VAL A 850 -37.96 -0.24 -22.55
CA VAL A 850 -38.91 0.71 -21.95
C VAL A 850 -39.89 1.13 -23.04
N VAL A 851 -41.19 1.12 -22.74
CA VAL A 851 -42.29 1.50 -23.63
C VAL A 851 -42.99 2.70 -23.00
N ILE A 852 -43.07 3.81 -23.73
CA ILE A 852 -43.75 5.03 -23.28
C ILE A 852 -45.23 4.88 -23.65
N GLN A 853 -46.11 4.85 -22.65
CA GLN A 853 -47.56 4.72 -22.85
C GLN A 853 -48.22 6.10 -22.94
N GLU A 854 -47.97 6.96 -21.96
CA GLU A 854 -48.47 8.35 -21.89
C GLU A 854 -47.37 9.28 -21.36
N LEU A 855 -47.35 10.53 -21.86
CA LEU A 855 -46.44 11.58 -21.43
C LEU A 855 -47.13 12.94 -21.59
N HIS A 856 -47.34 13.63 -20.47
CA HIS A 856 -47.96 14.96 -20.42
C HIS A 856 -47.00 15.95 -19.76
N MET A 857 -46.70 17.06 -20.45
CA MET A 857 -45.75 18.08 -20.02
C MET A 857 -46.25 19.46 -20.47
N SER A 858 -46.43 20.41 -19.55
CA SER A 858 -46.79 21.79 -19.91
C SER A 858 -45.59 22.64 -20.37
N ALA A 859 -45.89 23.69 -21.13
CA ALA A 859 -44.91 24.65 -21.64
C ALA A 859 -45.39 26.10 -21.40
N GLU A 860 -44.75 26.81 -20.47
CA GLU A 860 -44.99 28.24 -20.26
C GLU A 860 -44.04 29.11 -21.09
N ASN A 861 -44.59 30.08 -21.84
CA ASN A 861 -43.84 31.16 -22.51
C ASN A 861 -42.64 30.70 -23.37
N GLY A 862 -42.71 29.50 -23.97
CA GLY A 862 -41.64 28.96 -24.81
C GLY A 862 -40.37 28.55 -24.06
N LYS A 863 -40.43 28.35 -22.74
CA LYS A 863 -39.38 27.72 -21.94
C LYS A 863 -39.96 26.56 -21.16
N CYS A 864 -39.37 25.38 -21.35
CA CYS A 864 -39.88 24.14 -20.79
C CYS A 864 -39.62 24.11 -19.28
N CYS A 865 -40.68 23.90 -18.50
CA CYS A 865 -40.56 23.79 -17.06
C CYS A 865 -40.30 22.35 -16.59
N ASN A 866 -40.56 21.35 -17.44
CA ASN A 866 -40.47 19.93 -17.09
C ASN A 866 -39.40 19.22 -17.93
N SER A 867 -38.82 18.13 -17.42
CA SER A 867 -37.94 17.25 -18.21
C SER A 867 -38.10 15.77 -17.84
N LEU A 868 -37.96 14.91 -18.85
CA LEU A 868 -37.79 13.45 -18.74
C LEU A 868 -36.49 13.09 -19.46
N ILE A 869 -35.60 12.37 -18.77
CA ILE A 869 -34.28 11.98 -19.28
C ILE A 869 -33.99 10.53 -18.92
N ILE A 870 -33.46 9.77 -19.88
CA ILE A 870 -33.13 8.35 -19.73
C ILE A 870 -31.64 8.13 -20.02
N TYR A 871 -30.96 7.49 -19.07
CA TYR A 871 -29.52 7.20 -19.13
C TYR A 871 -29.25 5.70 -19.20
N GLU A 872 -28.29 5.34 -20.03
CA GLU A 872 -27.54 4.09 -19.87
C GLU A 872 -26.61 4.28 -18.65
N GLY A 873 -26.75 3.47 -17.60
CA GLY A 873 -25.94 3.62 -16.39
C GLY A 873 -26.42 4.64 -15.34
N VAL A 874 -25.50 5.11 -14.50
CA VAL A 874 -25.71 6.11 -13.43
C VAL A 874 -25.54 7.53 -14.01
N PRO A 875 -26.28 8.56 -13.55
CA PRO A 875 -26.13 9.96 -13.95
C PRO A 875 -24.73 10.62 -13.91
N LYS A 876 -23.69 9.95 -13.42
CA LYS A 876 -22.30 10.44 -13.45
C LYS A 876 -21.44 9.83 -14.58
N ASN A 877 -21.93 8.81 -15.28
CA ASN A 877 -21.26 8.13 -16.41
C ASN A 877 -21.98 8.37 -17.77
N ARG A 878 -22.73 9.47 -17.90
CA ARG A 878 -23.82 9.61 -18.90
C ARG A 878 -23.39 9.47 -20.37
N ILE A 879 -23.84 8.38 -21.00
CA ILE A 879 -24.39 8.42 -22.36
C ILE A 879 -25.90 8.67 -22.20
N VAL A 880 -26.39 9.79 -22.72
CA VAL A 880 -27.83 10.11 -22.70
C VAL A 880 -28.49 9.36 -23.84
N LYS A 881 -29.42 8.45 -23.54
CA LYS A 881 -30.15 7.70 -24.57
C LYS A 881 -31.31 8.50 -25.13
N VAL A 882 -32.09 9.14 -24.25
CA VAL A 882 -33.19 10.04 -24.67
C VAL A 882 -33.35 11.19 -23.68
N GLN A 883 -33.62 12.38 -24.19
CA GLN A 883 -33.96 13.58 -23.44
C GLN A 883 -35.11 14.28 -24.17
N PHE A 884 -36.15 14.69 -23.43
CA PHE A 884 -37.32 15.37 -24.00
C PHE A 884 -37.45 16.81 -23.46
N PRO A 885 -37.06 17.84 -24.24
CA PRO A 885 -37.31 19.23 -23.90
C PRO A 885 -38.62 19.78 -24.49
N THR A 886 -38.82 19.70 -25.82
CA THR A 886 -40.05 20.24 -26.49
C THR A 886 -40.27 19.78 -27.95
N ASP A 887 -39.24 19.35 -28.68
CA ASP A 887 -39.34 19.23 -30.14
C ASP A 887 -39.89 17.85 -30.54
N GLY A 888 -41.10 17.86 -31.10
CA GLY A 888 -41.95 16.67 -31.17
C GLY A 888 -41.47 15.58 -32.12
N ILE A 889 -40.93 14.49 -31.55
CA ILE A 889 -41.31 13.09 -31.78
C ILE A 889 -40.93 12.33 -30.49
N VAL A 890 -41.91 11.71 -29.82
CA VAL A 890 -41.65 10.82 -28.67
C VAL A 890 -41.54 9.38 -29.21
N PRO A 891 -40.38 8.72 -29.12
CA PRO A 891 -40.25 7.31 -29.48
C PRO A 891 -41.04 6.48 -28.45
N GLY A 892 -42.08 5.77 -28.91
CA GLY A 892 -42.89 4.91 -28.05
C GLY A 892 -42.14 3.72 -27.45
N THR A 893 -40.88 3.49 -27.80
CA THR A 893 -40.02 2.44 -27.23
C THR A 893 -38.56 2.86 -27.23
N VAL A 894 -37.85 2.54 -26.14
CA VAL A 894 -36.43 2.72 -25.93
C VAL A 894 -35.81 1.38 -25.52
N TRP A 895 -34.63 1.07 -26.05
CA TRP A 895 -33.85 -0.12 -25.69
C TRP A 895 -32.50 0.29 -25.09
N SER A 896 -32.05 -0.43 -24.06
CA SER A 896 -30.70 -0.32 -23.51
C SER A 896 -29.73 -1.27 -24.22
N GLU A 897 -28.44 -0.94 -24.19
CA GLU A 897 -27.35 -1.81 -24.67
C GLU A 897 -26.86 -2.80 -23.61
N GLY A 898 -27.10 -2.48 -22.33
CA GLY A 898 -26.78 -3.31 -21.17
C GLY A 898 -27.98 -3.61 -20.28
N SER A 899 -27.71 -4.22 -19.13
CA SER A 899 -28.73 -4.65 -18.15
C SER A 899 -29.09 -3.57 -17.12
N PHE A 900 -28.81 -2.29 -17.39
CA PHE A 900 -28.94 -1.23 -16.38
C PHE A 900 -29.27 0.14 -16.98
N LEU A 901 -30.37 0.75 -16.53
CA LEU A 901 -30.92 1.98 -17.08
C LEU A 901 -31.54 2.85 -15.96
N THR A 902 -31.34 4.17 -16.04
CA THR A 902 -31.89 5.14 -15.09
C THR A 902 -32.89 6.05 -15.80
N VAL A 903 -34.09 6.22 -15.23
CA VAL A 903 -35.11 7.18 -15.65
C VAL A 903 -35.17 8.32 -14.62
N GLU A 904 -34.98 9.56 -15.06
CA GLU A 904 -34.99 10.76 -14.23
C GLU A 904 -36.05 11.73 -14.77
N VAL A 905 -36.90 12.24 -13.89
CA VAL A 905 -38.02 13.14 -14.23
C VAL A 905 -38.02 14.30 -13.25
N SER A 906 -38.17 15.52 -13.75
CA SER A 906 -38.15 16.73 -12.91
C SER A 906 -39.07 17.84 -13.43
N THR A 907 -39.51 18.71 -12.53
CA THR A 907 -40.29 19.92 -12.85
C THR A 907 -39.79 21.15 -12.08
N THR A 908 -39.85 22.30 -12.74
CA THR A 908 -39.37 23.61 -12.27
C THR A 908 -40.48 24.66 -12.14
N SER A 909 -41.73 24.31 -12.47
CA SER A 909 -42.94 25.12 -12.22
C SER A 909 -44.06 24.25 -11.63
N VAL A 910 -45.11 24.87 -11.06
CA VAL A 910 -46.25 24.15 -10.49
C VAL A 910 -47.22 23.76 -11.61
N ASP A 911 -47.05 22.56 -12.16
CA ASP A 911 -47.81 22.07 -13.31
C ASP A 911 -48.88 21.03 -12.90
N PRO A 912 -50.20 21.31 -13.11
CA PRO A 912 -51.27 20.36 -12.85
C PRO A 912 -51.47 19.29 -13.95
N GLU A 913 -50.87 19.46 -15.14
CA GLU A 913 -50.97 18.50 -16.25
C GLU A 913 -49.77 17.54 -16.33
N PHE A 914 -48.77 17.69 -15.46
CA PHE A 914 -47.55 16.88 -15.47
C PHE A 914 -47.80 15.41 -15.12
N GLY A 915 -47.52 14.50 -16.05
CA GLY A 915 -47.78 13.06 -15.90
C GLY A 915 -46.92 12.18 -16.79
N ILE A 916 -46.57 10.99 -16.30
CA ILE A 916 -45.82 9.98 -17.05
C ILE A 916 -46.44 8.60 -16.84
N TRP A 917 -46.42 7.78 -17.90
CA TRP A 917 -46.73 6.35 -17.82
C TRP A 917 -45.77 5.56 -18.71
N LEU A 918 -44.93 4.73 -18.09
CA LEU A 918 -43.90 3.93 -18.73
C LEU A 918 -44.06 2.46 -18.31
N VAL A 919 -43.82 1.53 -19.23
CA VAL A 919 -43.75 0.09 -18.94
C VAL A 919 -42.38 -0.42 -19.32
N TYR A 920 -41.75 -1.25 -18.48
CA TYR A 920 -40.44 -1.85 -18.77
C TYR A 920 -40.46 -3.38 -18.69
N SER A 921 -39.59 -4.01 -19.48
CA SER A 921 -39.42 -5.47 -19.52
C SER A 921 -37.99 -5.86 -19.85
N TYR A 922 -37.55 -7.01 -19.32
CA TYR A 922 -36.23 -7.58 -19.57
C TYR A 922 -36.29 -8.58 -20.73
N HIS A 923 -35.33 -8.49 -21.65
CA HIS A 923 -35.20 -9.38 -22.80
C HIS A 923 -33.80 -9.97 -22.84
N HIS A 924 -33.67 -11.29 -23.03
CA HIS A 924 -32.36 -11.93 -23.13
C HIS A 924 -31.63 -11.46 -24.40
N ARG A 925 -30.36 -11.12 -24.29
CA ARG A 925 -29.52 -10.73 -25.44
C ARG A 925 -29.19 -11.97 -26.28
N THR A 926 -29.94 -12.19 -27.36
CA THR A 926 -29.69 -13.28 -28.31
C THR A 926 -28.67 -12.85 -29.35
N GLN A 927 -27.68 -13.70 -29.67
CA GLN A 927 -26.68 -13.48 -30.71
C GLN A 927 -27.29 -13.60 -32.13
N SER A 928 -28.19 -12.69 -32.51
CA SER A 928 -28.78 -12.66 -33.87
C SER A 928 -29.57 -11.37 -34.19
N GLN A 929 -29.04 -10.18 -33.84
CA GLN A 929 -29.58 -8.90 -34.31
C GLN A 929 -28.46 -7.92 -34.69
N ASP A 930 -27.71 -8.29 -35.72
CA ASP A 930 -27.23 -7.31 -36.67
C ASP A 930 -28.37 -7.02 -37.68
N HIS A 931 -28.53 -5.74 -38.04
CA HIS A 931 -29.46 -5.14 -39.02
C HIS A 931 -30.90 -4.77 -38.59
N ILE A 932 -31.36 -3.65 -39.20
CA ILE A 932 -32.70 -3.04 -39.24
C ILE A 932 -33.00 -2.18 -37.97
N VAL A 933 -33.23 -0.86 -38.02
CA VAL A 933 -33.66 0.06 -39.10
C VAL A 933 -32.78 1.33 -39.19
N SER A 934 -32.43 1.74 -40.42
CA SER A 934 -32.29 3.17 -40.78
C SER A 934 -32.69 3.38 -42.25
N ASP A 935 -33.99 3.19 -42.55
CA ASP A 935 -34.58 3.59 -43.83
C ASP A 935 -34.99 5.06 -43.78
N SER A 936 -34.33 5.90 -44.58
CA SER A 936 -34.97 7.01 -45.31
C SER A 936 -34.03 7.64 -46.34
N ASP A 937 -34.41 7.49 -47.61
CA ASP A 937 -34.16 8.40 -48.75
C ASP A 937 -32.73 8.75 -49.21
N SER A 938 -32.37 8.17 -50.36
CA SER A 938 -31.76 8.94 -51.45
C SER A 938 -32.12 8.35 -52.83
N SER A 939 -33.13 8.92 -53.49
CA SER A 939 -33.36 8.74 -54.94
C SER A 939 -32.81 9.93 -55.72
N GLU A 940 -32.17 9.67 -56.86
CA GLU A 940 -31.36 10.64 -57.61
C GLU A 940 -32.14 11.75 -58.35
N SER A 941 -31.36 12.75 -58.76
CA SER A 941 -31.46 13.56 -60.00
C SER A 941 -32.30 14.85 -60.02
N SER A 942 -31.58 15.99 -60.02
CA SER A 942 -31.68 16.98 -61.10
C SER A 942 -30.41 17.85 -61.17
N GLU A 943 -29.71 17.76 -62.30
CA GLU A 943 -28.61 18.63 -62.78
C GLU A 943 -29.05 20.12 -62.99
N PRO A 944 -28.14 21.08 -63.26
CA PRO A 944 -26.74 20.94 -63.74
C PRO A 944 -25.63 21.67 -62.93
#